data_AF-A0A6G9D316-F1
#
_entry.id   AF-A0A6G9D316-F1
#
_cell.length_a   1.000
_cell.length_b   1.000
_cell.length_c   1.000
_cell.angle_alpha   90.00
_cell.angle_beta   90.00
_cell.angle_gamma   90.00
#
_symmetry.space_group_name_H-M   'P 1'
#
loop_
_entity.id
_entity.type
_entity.pdbx_description
1 polymer ?
#
loop_
_entity_poly.entity_id
_entity_poly.type
_entity_poly.pdbx_seq_one_letter_code
_entity_poly.pdbx_strand_id
1 'polypeptide(L)'
;MATDDDSRSQDFASAWAHHDNAAAFRKRIQASWNQLGGTGFDTWIGADSDGFGSIAVTLDWPPEAQELQEAARDFIYSLHSCLDVAVSIAEKTVSGALTTPDESARFPLCSNLDDFLAHYERGTMDGLRRDHIQLLKAFQPFADTPEATRAVNLVRRTMRLLAEVTRRDMHSDVVTVWAHSASPVVLVDPPQVVAELIVEPAGRVVDTYTVAQFRLEPAEPTRRLRGSPQVALDIAFNAEPWPIDPDDTFDLRCHQLLAVTAEVVRSFERSFGLRSTEYRGERVLPSTEDDASTWALLDASEVPELSTALRESDLGLAVYRDGDEMIMLVNTEQGVFGRTVPQPIALDPDLRRGIAAENATLGAAAHWGLPDFVLTPLTVEKGLGTRELGDGTVVFGTRALAIQVKARDNAGSNPERERAWIAKNAGKGARQAAGSVRSLTVAPVAMNNVRGRSIIVDGSSLDWVGVVIVDHDNPPDDIAPVVSTPALPIVVLLRREWEFLFDHLRSVTAVGAYLHRIKDDAVAPGDHPGHYYQLATEDARVTVDSGSPPVHLGRGEQRFSYPMLPMEPATSIDEQGAAMFRQMLEDLAASPWDRPEEDRLTLLHLLDRQLVIERAGVGRRMIDLLRRASTVARGTTRFDLRRYVFGEGDLQLGFGVCNQLSENHREAFRRWVMLRHHEWTQAIPHDGREGIWTVAILLTPRHDGLRPWDITVFAINGVLEIADEDLEALHLLWNRPGAEFDE
;
A
#
# COMPACT_ATOMS: atom_id res chain seq x y z
N MET A 1 -35.45 -3.10 -10.84
CA MET A 1 -34.71 -2.08 -11.60
C MET A 1 -33.32 -2.64 -11.83
N ALA A 2 -32.91 -2.75 -13.09
CA ALA A 2 -31.60 -3.27 -13.48
C ALA A 2 -30.51 -2.33 -12.94
N THR A 3 -29.64 -2.85 -12.09
CA THR A 3 -28.40 -2.20 -11.67
C THR A 3 -27.36 -2.41 -12.76
N ASP A 4 -26.68 -1.32 -13.11
CA ASP A 4 -25.76 -1.15 -14.22
C ASP A 4 -24.39 -1.82 -13.93
N ASP A 5 -24.37 -3.13 -13.65
CA ASP A 5 -23.23 -3.89 -13.07
C ASP A 5 -22.35 -4.59 -14.14
N ASP A 6 -22.54 -4.32 -15.44
CA ASP A 6 -21.93 -5.09 -16.54
C ASP A 6 -21.22 -4.22 -17.59
N SER A 7 -20.73 -3.04 -17.22
CA SER A 7 -19.89 -2.24 -18.11
C SER A 7 -18.48 -2.86 -18.23
N ARG A 8 -18.38 -3.94 -19.01
CA ARG A 8 -17.10 -4.57 -19.38
C ARG A 8 -16.30 -3.59 -20.25
N SER A 9 -15.01 -3.42 -19.95
CA SER A 9 -14.17 -2.53 -20.75
C SER A 9 -13.90 -3.14 -22.13
N GLN A 10 -13.80 -2.29 -23.15
CA GLN A 10 -13.37 -2.75 -24.48
C GLN A 10 -11.89 -3.18 -24.48
N ASP A 11 -11.09 -2.59 -23.60
CA ASP A 11 -9.66 -2.87 -23.49
C ASP A 11 -9.37 -4.32 -23.03
N PHE A 12 -10.27 -4.90 -22.22
CA PHE A 12 -10.19 -6.30 -21.77
C PHE A 12 -11.14 -7.25 -22.52
N ALA A 13 -11.67 -6.85 -23.68
CA ALA A 13 -12.69 -7.64 -24.41
C ALA A 13 -12.23 -9.07 -24.76
N SER A 14 -10.96 -9.28 -25.08
CA SER A 14 -10.45 -10.63 -25.37
C SER A 14 -10.36 -11.52 -24.13
N ALA A 15 -10.09 -10.96 -22.95
CA ALA A 15 -10.15 -11.72 -21.69
C ALA A 15 -11.60 -12.11 -21.38
N TRP A 16 -12.54 -11.17 -21.53
CA TRP A 16 -13.97 -11.43 -21.35
C TRP A 16 -14.53 -12.47 -22.34
N ALA A 17 -14.03 -12.51 -23.58
CA ALA A 17 -14.42 -13.54 -24.55
C ALA A 17 -14.04 -14.96 -24.10
N HIS A 18 -12.84 -15.12 -23.50
CA HIS A 18 -12.44 -16.40 -22.91
C HIS A 18 -13.29 -16.77 -21.68
N HIS A 19 -13.67 -15.78 -20.87
CA HIS A 19 -14.59 -15.97 -19.74
C HIS A 19 -15.99 -16.44 -20.22
N ASP A 20 -16.55 -15.82 -21.24
CA ASP A 20 -17.85 -16.20 -21.81
C ASP A 20 -17.81 -17.61 -22.43
N ASN A 21 -16.70 -17.99 -23.08
CA ASN A 21 -16.49 -19.34 -23.57
C ASN A 21 -16.49 -20.37 -22.43
N ALA A 22 -15.82 -20.09 -21.31
CA ALA A 22 -15.87 -20.95 -20.13
C ALA A 22 -17.31 -21.08 -19.60
N ALA A 23 -18.08 -19.99 -19.54
CA ALA A 23 -19.48 -20.06 -19.15
C ALA A 23 -20.34 -20.93 -20.09
N ALA A 24 -20.04 -20.94 -21.39
CA ALA A 24 -20.69 -21.83 -22.36
C ALA A 24 -20.30 -23.31 -22.15
N PHE A 25 -19.02 -23.59 -21.93
CA PHE A 25 -18.55 -24.96 -21.66
C PHE A 25 -19.12 -25.53 -20.36
N ARG A 26 -19.29 -24.72 -19.32
CA ARG A 26 -20.01 -25.14 -18.08
C ARG A 26 -21.42 -25.68 -18.40
N LYS A 27 -22.17 -24.99 -19.27
CA LYS A 27 -23.51 -25.45 -19.68
C LYS A 27 -23.45 -26.76 -20.48
N ARG A 28 -22.41 -26.93 -21.31
CA ARG A 28 -22.19 -28.16 -22.06
C ARG A 28 -21.86 -29.35 -21.16
N ILE A 29 -21.00 -29.16 -20.15
CA ILE A 29 -20.70 -30.18 -19.14
C ILE A 29 -21.98 -30.67 -18.46
N GLN A 30 -22.84 -29.75 -18.02
CA GLN A 30 -24.11 -30.10 -17.40
C GLN A 30 -25.03 -30.88 -18.34
N ALA A 31 -25.12 -30.48 -19.61
CA ALA A 31 -25.92 -31.18 -20.61
C ALA A 31 -25.39 -32.60 -20.86
N SER A 32 -24.07 -32.77 -21.01
CA SER A 32 -23.43 -34.07 -21.24
C SER A 32 -23.60 -35.01 -20.03
N TRP A 33 -23.44 -34.50 -18.80
CA TRP A 33 -23.67 -35.29 -17.58
C TRP A 33 -25.12 -35.78 -17.49
N ASN A 34 -26.09 -34.90 -17.75
CA ASN A 34 -27.51 -35.26 -17.71
C ASN A 34 -27.88 -36.28 -18.80
N GLN A 35 -27.22 -36.26 -19.95
CA GLN A 35 -27.46 -37.22 -21.03
C GLN A 35 -26.95 -38.63 -20.69
N LEU A 36 -25.90 -38.76 -19.88
CA LEU A 36 -25.41 -40.06 -19.42
C LEU A 36 -26.44 -40.77 -18.53
N GLY A 37 -27.26 -40.07 -17.76
CA GLY A 37 -28.47 -40.62 -17.15
C GLY A 37 -28.28 -41.90 -16.31
N GLY A 38 -27.10 -42.11 -15.73
CA GLY A 38 -26.75 -43.31 -14.95
C GLY A 38 -26.20 -44.50 -15.76
N THR A 39 -25.96 -44.35 -17.06
CA THR A 39 -25.25 -45.36 -17.87
C THR A 39 -23.79 -45.47 -17.43
N GLY A 40 -23.26 -46.69 -17.32
CA GLY A 40 -21.89 -46.95 -16.89
C GLY A 40 -21.73 -47.24 -15.40
N PHE A 41 -22.82 -47.24 -14.63
CA PHE A 41 -22.79 -47.61 -13.21
C PHE A 41 -23.47 -48.97 -12.98
N ASP A 42 -22.82 -49.84 -12.21
CA ASP A 42 -23.40 -51.11 -11.75
C ASP A 42 -23.18 -51.29 -10.24
N THR A 43 -23.94 -52.21 -9.63
CA THR A 43 -23.86 -52.51 -8.19
C THR A 43 -23.31 -53.91 -7.98
N TRP A 44 -22.27 -54.01 -7.16
CA TRP A 44 -21.74 -55.28 -6.71
C TRP A 44 -22.05 -55.51 -5.23
N ILE A 45 -22.46 -56.73 -4.88
CA ILE A 45 -22.66 -57.14 -3.48
C ILE A 45 -22.18 -58.58 -3.31
N GLY A 46 -21.37 -58.82 -2.29
CA GLY A 46 -20.81 -60.14 -2.00
C GLY A 46 -20.51 -60.32 -0.53
N ALA A 47 -20.49 -61.58 -0.08
CA ALA A 47 -20.03 -61.98 1.25
C ALA A 47 -19.21 -63.27 1.14
N ASP A 48 -18.18 -63.39 1.96
CA ASP A 48 -17.33 -64.57 2.06
C ASP A 48 -17.94 -65.65 2.98
N SER A 49 -17.25 -66.78 3.10
CA SER A 49 -17.69 -67.90 3.96
C SER A 49 -17.61 -67.60 5.45
N ASP A 50 -16.88 -66.56 5.84
CA ASP A 50 -16.66 -66.14 7.22
C ASP A 50 -17.70 -65.07 7.65
N GLY A 51 -18.64 -64.74 6.76
CA GLY A 51 -19.74 -63.82 7.00
C GLY A 51 -19.39 -62.35 6.79
N PHE A 52 -18.18 -62.03 6.30
CA PHE A 52 -17.80 -60.67 5.95
C PHE A 52 -18.20 -60.37 4.51
N GLY A 53 -18.87 -59.24 4.29
CA GLY A 53 -19.30 -58.83 2.97
C GLY A 53 -19.18 -57.34 2.74
N SER A 54 -19.35 -56.94 1.49
CA SER A 54 -19.35 -55.55 1.08
C SER A 54 -20.33 -55.30 -0.06
N ILE A 55 -20.81 -54.06 -0.11
CA ILE A 55 -21.63 -53.53 -1.19
C ILE A 55 -20.87 -52.36 -1.83
N ALA A 56 -20.77 -52.36 -3.14
CA ALA A 56 -19.96 -51.44 -3.91
C ALA A 56 -20.68 -50.96 -5.17
N VAL A 57 -20.24 -49.82 -5.69
CA VAL A 57 -20.62 -49.32 -7.02
C VAL A 57 -19.41 -49.48 -7.94
N THR A 58 -19.64 -50.00 -9.14
CA THR A 58 -18.64 -50.09 -10.21
C THR A 58 -18.91 -49.05 -11.28
N LEU A 59 -17.85 -48.50 -11.87
CA LEU A 59 -17.89 -47.51 -12.93
C LEU A 59 -17.17 -48.03 -14.17
N ASP A 60 -17.86 -48.05 -15.29
CA ASP A 60 -17.32 -48.28 -16.63
C ASP A 60 -17.80 -47.14 -17.54
N TRP A 61 -16.89 -46.23 -17.90
CA TRP A 61 -17.24 -45.03 -18.65
C TRP A 61 -17.74 -45.41 -20.06
N PRO A 62 -18.97 -45.02 -20.44
CA PRO A 62 -19.43 -45.22 -21.80
C PRO A 62 -18.68 -44.29 -22.76
N PRO A 63 -18.54 -44.63 -24.06
CA PRO A 63 -17.85 -43.79 -25.05
C PRO A 63 -18.37 -42.35 -25.11
N GLU A 64 -19.67 -42.14 -24.87
CA GLU A 64 -20.35 -40.84 -24.81
C GLU A 64 -19.80 -39.92 -23.70
N ALA A 65 -19.16 -40.48 -22.66
CA ALA A 65 -18.51 -39.72 -21.60
C ALA A 65 -17.29 -38.94 -22.08
N GLN A 66 -16.76 -39.24 -23.28
CA GLN A 66 -15.67 -38.46 -23.87
C GLN A 66 -16.07 -37.00 -24.09
N GLU A 67 -17.33 -36.72 -24.47
CA GLU A 67 -17.80 -35.34 -24.67
C GLU A 67 -17.79 -34.55 -23.35
N LEU A 68 -18.11 -35.20 -22.23
CA LEU A 68 -18.03 -34.61 -20.89
C LEU A 68 -16.58 -34.22 -20.55
N GLN A 69 -15.62 -35.11 -20.82
CA GLN A 69 -14.19 -34.86 -20.57
C GLN A 69 -13.65 -33.72 -21.44
N GLU A 70 -14.04 -33.68 -22.73
CA GLU A 70 -13.66 -32.61 -23.66
C GLU A 70 -14.23 -31.26 -23.23
N ALA A 71 -15.53 -31.18 -22.90
CA ALA A 71 -16.14 -29.94 -22.44
C ALA A 71 -15.52 -29.43 -21.13
N ALA A 72 -15.15 -30.33 -20.21
CA ALA A 72 -14.45 -29.96 -18.97
C ALA A 72 -13.02 -29.46 -19.21
N ARG A 73 -12.31 -30.05 -20.17
CA ARG A 73 -10.98 -29.59 -20.57
C ARG A 73 -11.04 -28.18 -21.17
N ASP A 74 -11.98 -27.97 -22.09
CA ASP A 74 -12.17 -26.66 -22.75
C ASP A 74 -12.60 -25.57 -21.76
N PHE A 75 -13.37 -25.93 -20.73
CA PHE A 75 -13.72 -25.04 -19.62
C PHE A 75 -12.47 -24.54 -18.90
N ILE A 76 -11.59 -25.43 -18.46
CA ILE A 76 -10.36 -25.08 -17.72
C ILE A 76 -9.40 -24.29 -18.60
N TYR A 77 -9.22 -24.71 -19.85
CA TYR A 77 -8.36 -24.00 -20.81
C TYR A 77 -8.84 -22.57 -21.05
N SER A 78 -10.15 -22.37 -21.17
CA SER A 78 -10.73 -21.04 -21.36
C SER A 78 -10.51 -20.13 -20.13
N LEU A 79 -10.61 -20.67 -18.91
CA LEU A 79 -10.32 -19.91 -17.69
C LEU A 79 -8.84 -19.52 -17.59
N HIS A 80 -7.92 -20.44 -17.86
CA HIS A 80 -6.49 -20.13 -17.85
C HIS A 80 -6.13 -19.08 -18.91
N SER A 81 -6.68 -19.23 -20.12
CA SER A 81 -6.48 -18.27 -21.22
C SER A 81 -7.05 -16.89 -20.87
N CYS A 82 -8.17 -16.81 -20.16
CA CYS A 82 -8.71 -15.55 -19.66
C CYS A 82 -7.71 -14.82 -18.76
N LEU A 83 -7.10 -15.53 -17.80
CA LEU A 83 -6.11 -14.97 -16.87
C LEU A 83 -4.84 -14.51 -17.60
N ASP A 84 -4.29 -15.35 -18.48
CA ASP A 84 -3.09 -15.02 -19.26
C ASP A 84 -3.30 -13.80 -20.16
N VAL A 85 -4.44 -13.74 -20.84
CA VAL A 85 -4.78 -12.61 -21.71
C VAL A 85 -4.97 -11.33 -20.89
N ALA A 86 -5.57 -11.39 -19.70
CA ALA A 86 -5.71 -10.23 -18.83
C ALA A 86 -4.34 -9.67 -18.39
N VAL A 87 -3.40 -10.55 -18.02
CA VAL A 87 -2.03 -10.14 -17.65
C VAL A 87 -1.28 -9.56 -18.84
N SER A 88 -1.39 -10.20 -20.01
CA SER A 88 -0.73 -9.71 -21.23
C SER A 88 -1.28 -8.35 -21.67
N ILE A 89 -2.59 -8.09 -21.51
CA ILE A 89 -3.18 -6.78 -21.78
C ILE A 89 -2.64 -5.75 -20.79
N ALA A 90 -2.59 -6.07 -19.49
CA ALA A 90 -2.06 -5.17 -18.47
C ALA A 90 -0.59 -4.83 -18.74
N GLU A 91 0.23 -5.83 -19.04
CA GLU A 91 1.64 -5.69 -19.43
C GLU A 91 1.77 -4.77 -20.65
N LYS A 92 1.10 -5.06 -21.77
CA LYS A 92 1.18 -4.27 -23.00
C LYS A 92 0.70 -2.83 -22.82
N THR A 93 -0.31 -2.63 -21.96
CA THR A 93 -0.84 -1.30 -21.65
C THR A 93 0.17 -0.47 -20.85
N VAL A 94 0.91 -1.12 -19.95
CA VAL A 94 1.92 -0.46 -19.09
C VAL A 94 3.24 -0.26 -19.83
N SER A 95 3.70 -1.25 -20.60
CA SER A 95 4.99 -1.26 -21.28
C SER A 95 4.97 -0.64 -22.68
N GLY A 96 3.80 -0.50 -23.31
CA GLY A 96 3.66 0.01 -24.67
C GLY A 96 4.20 -0.96 -25.73
N ALA A 97 4.81 -0.42 -26.81
CA ALA A 97 5.41 -1.20 -27.90
C ALA A 97 6.88 -1.58 -27.68
N LEU A 98 7.38 -1.50 -26.44
CA LEU A 98 8.71 -1.98 -26.10
C LEU A 98 8.70 -3.51 -26.12
N THR A 99 9.55 -4.12 -26.94
CA THR A 99 9.74 -5.57 -26.99
C THR A 99 10.14 -6.08 -25.61
N THR A 100 9.21 -6.73 -24.92
CA THR A 100 9.49 -7.61 -23.79
C THR A 100 10.29 -8.84 -24.28
N PRO A 101 10.96 -9.61 -23.40
CA PRO A 101 11.57 -10.88 -23.79
C PRO A 101 10.58 -11.76 -24.58
N ASP A 102 11.05 -12.70 -25.41
CA ASP A 102 10.29 -13.45 -26.43
C ASP A 102 8.94 -14.09 -26.00
N GLU A 103 8.57 -14.05 -24.70
CA GLU A 103 7.30 -14.48 -24.14
C GLU A 103 6.59 -13.33 -23.39
N SER A 104 5.33 -13.05 -23.73
CA SER A 104 4.48 -12.12 -22.96
C SER A 104 4.24 -12.63 -21.54
N ALA A 105 4.07 -11.70 -20.58
CA ALA A 105 3.73 -12.01 -19.21
C ALA A 105 2.43 -12.83 -19.14
N ARG A 106 2.47 -13.90 -18.33
CA ARG A 106 1.37 -14.83 -18.10
C ARG A 106 0.96 -14.82 -16.65
N PHE A 107 -0.25 -15.26 -16.36
CA PHE A 107 -0.72 -15.32 -14.98
C PHE A 107 0.00 -16.45 -14.23
N PRO A 108 0.80 -16.15 -13.19
CA PRO A 108 1.48 -17.20 -12.44
C PRO A 108 0.47 -17.97 -11.57
N LEU A 109 0.64 -19.29 -11.47
CA LEU A 109 -0.11 -20.17 -10.56
C LEU A 109 0.84 -20.80 -9.54
N CYS A 110 1.43 -19.95 -8.70
CA CYS A 110 2.46 -20.30 -7.72
C CYS A 110 1.86 -20.83 -6.42
N SER A 111 2.30 -22.01 -5.99
CA SER A 111 1.85 -22.65 -4.75
C SER A 111 2.32 -21.96 -3.48
N ASN A 112 3.39 -21.17 -3.55
CA ASN A 112 3.98 -20.49 -2.40
C ASN A 112 4.65 -19.17 -2.82
N LEU A 113 5.02 -18.36 -1.81
CA LEU A 113 5.62 -17.04 -2.03
C LEU A 113 6.98 -17.12 -2.72
N ASP A 114 7.80 -18.11 -2.41
CA ASP A 114 9.15 -18.26 -2.99
C ASP A 114 9.06 -18.58 -4.48
N ASP A 115 8.14 -19.45 -4.90
CA ASP A 115 7.85 -19.72 -6.32
C ASP A 115 7.44 -18.43 -7.04
N PHE A 116 6.59 -17.62 -6.40
CA PHE A 116 6.12 -16.35 -6.96
C PHE A 116 7.25 -15.32 -7.08
N LEU A 117 8.10 -15.21 -6.06
CA LEU A 117 9.28 -14.35 -6.10
C LEU A 117 10.29 -14.81 -7.16
N ALA A 118 10.45 -16.12 -7.36
CA ALA A 118 11.30 -16.64 -8.43
C ALA A 118 10.78 -16.26 -9.83
N HIS A 119 9.46 -16.18 -10.04
CA HIS A 119 8.89 -15.64 -11.27
C HIS A 119 9.16 -14.14 -11.45
N TYR A 120 9.11 -13.37 -10.37
CA TYR A 120 9.44 -11.95 -10.37
C TYR A 120 10.92 -11.73 -10.72
N GLU A 121 11.83 -12.45 -10.07
CA GLU A 121 13.28 -12.32 -10.26
C GLU A 121 13.77 -12.75 -11.64
N ARG A 122 13.05 -13.67 -12.31
CA ARG A 122 13.35 -14.11 -13.68
C ARG A 122 12.92 -13.12 -14.76
N GLY A 123 12.29 -12.00 -14.38
CA GLY A 123 11.80 -10.99 -15.31
C GLY A 123 10.53 -11.42 -16.06
N THR A 124 9.85 -12.49 -15.65
CA THR A 124 8.61 -12.98 -16.32
C THR A 124 7.40 -12.07 -16.07
N MET A 125 7.55 -11.09 -15.18
CA MET A 125 6.57 -10.05 -14.88
C MET A 125 7.11 -8.64 -15.22
N ASP A 126 8.23 -8.58 -15.95
CA ASP A 126 8.81 -7.31 -16.40
C ASP A 126 7.84 -6.62 -17.37
N GLY A 127 7.40 -5.42 -17.01
CA GLY A 127 6.37 -4.68 -17.75
C GLY A 127 5.06 -4.53 -17.00
N LEU A 128 4.89 -5.17 -15.84
CA LEU A 128 3.78 -4.92 -14.91
C LEU A 128 4.14 -3.85 -13.87
N ARG A 129 3.14 -3.10 -13.39
CA ARG A 129 3.32 -2.16 -12.27
C ARG A 129 3.29 -2.89 -10.92
N ARG A 130 3.74 -2.22 -9.86
CA ARG A 130 3.76 -2.78 -8.50
C ARG A 130 2.37 -3.17 -7.99
N ASP A 131 1.34 -2.38 -8.29
CA ASP A 131 -0.06 -2.66 -7.98
C ASP A 131 -0.56 -3.92 -8.70
N HIS A 132 -0.13 -4.13 -9.95
CA HIS A 132 -0.44 -5.34 -10.72
C HIS A 132 0.23 -6.58 -10.14
N ILE A 133 1.49 -6.47 -9.69
CA ILE A 133 2.21 -7.57 -9.04
C ILE A 133 1.56 -7.93 -7.70
N GLN A 134 1.11 -6.94 -6.92
CA GLN A 134 0.37 -7.17 -5.68
C GLN A 134 -0.98 -7.84 -5.95
N LEU A 135 -1.71 -7.40 -6.98
CA LEU A 135 -2.94 -8.04 -7.43
C LEU A 135 -2.68 -9.51 -7.81
N LEU A 136 -1.66 -9.78 -8.64
CA LEU A 136 -1.28 -11.15 -9.00
C LEU A 136 -1.00 -12.00 -7.76
N LYS A 137 -0.26 -11.46 -6.80
CA LYS A 137 0.05 -12.12 -5.52
C LYS A 137 -1.22 -12.48 -4.73
N ALA A 138 -2.21 -11.60 -4.70
CA ALA A 138 -3.46 -11.80 -3.94
C ALA A 138 -4.29 -12.99 -4.45
N PHE A 139 -4.20 -13.28 -5.75
CA PHE A 139 -4.92 -14.39 -6.41
C PHE A 139 -4.08 -15.66 -6.57
N GLN A 140 -2.90 -15.75 -5.93
CA GLN A 140 -2.09 -16.97 -6.01
C GLN A 140 -2.69 -18.12 -5.19
N PRO A 141 -2.51 -19.38 -5.63
CA PRO A 141 -3.00 -20.57 -4.92
C PRO A 141 -2.15 -20.94 -3.68
N PHE A 142 -1.76 -19.95 -2.88
CA PHE A 142 -1.02 -20.16 -1.64
C PHE A 142 -1.79 -21.05 -0.67
N ALA A 143 -1.07 -21.70 0.24
CA ALA A 143 -1.67 -22.50 1.31
C ALA A 143 -2.67 -21.67 2.13
N ASP A 144 -3.67 -22.36 2.67
CA ASP A 144 -4.67 -21.73 3.54
C ASP A 144 -3.98 -21.30 4.83
N THR A 145 -4.23 -20.07 5.25
CA THR A 145 -3.70 -19.54 6.51
C THR A 145 -4.87 -19.36 7.47
N PRO A 146 -4.80 -19.89 8.71
CA PRO A 146 -5.86 -19.74 9.71
C PRO A 146 -6.25 -18.28 9.99
N GLU A 147 -5.31 -17.37 9.76
CA GLU A 147 -5.44 -15.92 9.94
C GLU A 147 -6.16 -15.22 8.78
N ALA A 148 -6.29 -15.85 7.61
CA ALA A 148 -6.94 -15.22 6.45
C ALA A 148 -8.47 -15.33 6.49
N THR A 149 -9.15 -14.32 5.94
CA THR A 149 -10.62 -14.30 5.86
C THR A 149 -11.17 -15.48 5.04
N ARG A 150 -12.43 -15.86 5.28
CA ARG A 150 -13.10 -16.92 4.51
C ARG A 150 -13.12 -16.64 3.00
N ALA A 151 -13.24 -15.37 2.60
CA ALA A 151 -13.21 -14.96 1.20
C ALA A 151 -11.82 -15.16 0.57
N VAL A 152 -10.75 -14.78 1.28
CA VAL A 152 -9.36 -15.00 0.80
C VAL A 152 -9.05 -16.49 0.70
N ASN A 153 -9.44 -17.28 1.70
CA ASN A 153 -9.27 -18.74 1.65
C ASN A 153 -10.11 -19.38 0.54
N LEU A 154 -11.31 -18.87 0.25
CA LEU A 154 -12.12 -19.30 -0.89
C LEU A 154 -11.41 -19.04 -2.23
N VAL A 155 -10.86 -17.83 -2.41
CA VAL A 155 -10.10 -17.47 -3.63
C VAL A 155 -8.88 -18.38 -3.78
N ARG A 156 -8.08 -18.54 -2.72
CA ARG A 156 -6.89 -19.41 -2.74
C ARG A 156 -7.23 -20.86 -3.05
N ARG A 157 -8.27 -21.41 -2.41
CA ARG A 157 -8.74 -22.78 -2.66
C ARG A 157 -9.24 -22.97 -4.09
N THR A 158 -9.95 -21.99 -4.63
CA THR A 158 -10.45 -21.98 -6.01
C THR A 158 -9.31 -21.92 -7.02
N MET A 159 -8.33 -21.05 -6.81
CA MET A 159 -7.15 -20.93 -7.67
C MET A 159 -6.24 -22.16 -7.55
N ARG A 160 -6.20 -22.81 -6.37
CA ARG A 160 -5.49 -24.09 -6.18
C ARG A 160 -6.12 -25.20 -7.00
N LEU A 161 -7.44 -25.30 -6.99
CA LEU A 161 -8.17 -26.23 -7.86
C LEU A 161 -7.83 -25.99 -9.34
N LEU A 162 -7.85 -24.73 -9.79
CA LEU A 162 -7.47 -24.39 -11.17
C LEU A 162 -6.03 -24.81 -11.48
N ALA A 163 -5.09 -24.55 -10.58
CA ALA A 163 -3.69 -24.92 -10.73
C ALA A 163 -3.48 -26.43 -10.81
N GLU A 164 -4.09 -27.21 -9.91
CA GLU A 164 -3.94 -28.66 -9.90
C GLU A 164 -4.57 -29.32 -11.13
N VAL A 165 -5.73 -28.83 -11.61
CA VAL A 165 -6.34 -29.34 -12.83
C VAL A 165 -5.50 -29.00 -14.07
N THR A 166 -4.92 -27.79 -14.13
CA THR A 166 -4.09 -27.34 -15.26
C THR A 166 -2.76 -28.09 -15.35
N ARG A 167 -2.20 -28.55 -14.23
CA ARG A 167 -0.94 -29.32 -14.20
C ARG A 167 -1.09 -30.76 -14.67
N ARG A 168 -2.32 -31.27 -14.85
CA ARG A 168 -2.55 -32.65 -15.30
C ARG A 168 -2.18 -32.81 -16.77
N ASP A 169 -1.85 -34.05 -17.15
CA ASP A 169 -1.61 -34.41 -18.55
C ASP A 169 -2.86 -34.12 -19.40
N MET A 170 -2.68 -33.53 -20.58
CA MET A 170 -3.74 -33.24 -21.55
C MET A 170 -4.55 -34.49 -21.94
N HIS A 171 -3.92 -35.67 -21.88
CA HIS A 171 -4.56 -36.95 -22.17
C HIS A 171 -5.26 -37.59 -20.98
N SER A 172 -5.17 -36.99 -19.79
CA SER A 172 -5.86 -37.49 -18.60
C SER A 172 -7.30 -36.99 -18.51
N ASP A 173 -8.13 -37.75 -17.80
CA ASP A 173 -9.49 -37.35 -17.47
C ASP A 173 -9.49 -36.16 -16.49
N VAL A 174 -10.24 -35.13 -16.87
CA VAL A 174 -10.40 -33.87 -16.13
C VAL A 174 -11.47 -34.01 -15.06
N VAL A 175 -12.46 -34.88 -15.30
CA VAL A 175 -13.60 -35.15 -14.42
C VAL A 175 -13.56 -36.59 -13.95
N THR A 176 -13.98 -36.82 -12.72
CA THR A 176 -14.18 -38.15 -12.11
C THR A 176 -15.55 -38.22 -11.44
N VAL A 177 -15.93 -39.39 -10.94
CA VAL A 177 -17.16 -39.57 -10.17
C VAL A 177 -16.84 -39.55 -8.68
N TRP A 178 -17.65 -38.83 -7.92
CA TRP A 178 -17.58 -38.70 -6.49
C TRP A 178 -18.81 -39.34 -5.84
N ALA A 179 -18.58 -40.31 -4.96
CA ALA A 179 -19.61 -40.96 -4.19
C ALA A 179 -19.79 -40.25 -2.84
N HIS A 180 -21.01 -39.88 -2.51
CA HIS A 180 -21.34 -39.22 -1.25
C HIS A 180 -22.75 -39.58 -0.75
N SER A 181 -23.07 -39.21 0.49
CA SER A 181 -24.40 -39.37 1.08
C SER A 181 -24.96 -40.80 1.03
N ALA A 182 -24.13 -41.82 1.32
CA ALA A 182 -24.51 -43.23 1.26
C ALA A 182 -25.44 -43.66 2.41
N SER A 183 -26.50 -44.40 2.08
CA SER A 183 -27.42 -45.04 3.05
C SER A 183 -27.74 -46.50 2.65
N PRO A 184 -26.74 -47.39 2.62
CA PRO A 184 -26.88 -48.70 2.01
C PRO A 184 -27.85 -49.61 2.78
N VAL A 185 -28.57 -50.45 2.02
CA VAL A 185 -29.49 -51.45 2.54
C VAL A 185 -29.03 -52.83 2.08
N VAL A 186 -28.82 -53.74 3.03
CA VAL A 186 -28.47 -55.14 2.78
C VAL A 186 -29.57 -56.05 3.31
N LEU A 187 -30.05 -56.96 2.47
CA LEU A 187 -31.13 -57.90 2.73
C LEU A 187 -30.60 -59.33 2.60
N VAL A 188 -30.82 -60.13 3.63
CA VAL A 188 -30.45 -61.55 3.71
C VAL A 188 -31.65 -62.39 4.14
N ASP A 189 -31.70 -63.64 3.68
CA ASP A 189 -32.75 -64.59 4.04
C ASP A 189 -32.47 -65.19 5.44
N PRO A 190 -33.50 -65.41 6.29
CA PRO A 190 -33.33 -66.12 7.56
C PRO A 190 -32.71 -67.51 7.38
N PRO A 191 -31.88 -68.00 8.32
CA PRO A 191 -31.65 -67.47 9.67
C PRO A 191 -30.59 -66.35 9.76
N GLN A 192 -29.99 -65.93 8.64
CA GLN A 192 -28.94 -64.92 8.65
C GLN A 192 -29.51 -63.53 8.90
N VAL A 193 -28.78 -62.72 9.68
CA VAL A 193 -29.06 -61.29 9.91
C VAL A 193 -27.79 -60.46 9.69
N VAL A 194 -27.95 -59.21 9.29
CA VAL A 194 -26.85 -58.23 9.23
C VAL A 194 -26.57 -57.76 10.66
N ALA A 195 -25.49 -58.26 11.26
CA ALA A 195 -25.09 -57.94 12.62
C ALA A 195 -24.40 -56.57 12.71
N GLU A 196 -23.68 -56.18 11.65
CA GLU A 196 -22.92 -54.94 11.59
C GLU A 196 -22.92 -54.41 10.14
N LEU A 197 -22.99 -53.08 9.99
CA LEU A 197 -22.91 -52.36 8.72
C LEU A 197 -22.13 -51.07 8.94
N ILE A 198 -20.99 -50.92 8.26
CA ILE A 198 -20.08 -49.78 8.35
C ILE A 198 -20.07 -49.10 6.98
N VAL A 199 -20.48 -47.84 6.93
CA VAL A 199 -20.52 -47.04 5.70
C VAL A 199 -19.15 -46.38 5.47
N GLU A 200 -18.62 -46.49 4.26
CA GLU A 200 -17.36 -45.87 3.87
C GLU A 200 -17.53 -44.35 3.66
N PRO A 201 -16.51 -43.53 3.96
CA PRO A 201 -16.58 -42.08 3.81
C PRO A 201 -16.60 -41.69 2.33
N ALA A 202 -17.25 -40.56 2.03
CA ALA A 202 -17.33 -40.01 0.67
C ALA A 202 -15.97 -39.98 -0.04
N GLY A 203 -15.95 -40.35 -1.31
CA GLY A 203 -14.70 -40.59 -2.01
C GLY A 203 -14.83 -40.73 -3.52
N ARG A 204 -13.68 -40.72 -4.18
CA ARG A 204 -13.58 -40.89 -5.64
C ARG A 204 -13.88 -42.34 -6.02
N VAL A 205 -14.68 -42.53 -7.06
CA VAL A 205 -14.93 -43.84 -7.66
C VAL A 205 -13.83 -44.15 -8.68
N VAL A 206 -13.02 -45.17 -8.39
CA VAL A 206 -11.94 -45.66 -9.28
C VAL A 206 -12.21 -47.13 -9.58
N ASP A 207 -12.82 -47.41 -10.73
CA ASP A 207 -13.32 -48.72 -11.19
C ASP A 207 -14.40 -49.35 -10.28
N THR A 208 -14.12 -49.47 -8.99
CA THR A 208 -15.02 -49.95 -7.94
C THR A 208 -14.83 -49.12 -6.67
N TYR A 209 -15.93 -48.65 -6.09
CA TYR A 209 -15.95 -47.96 -4.81
C TYR A 209 -16.81 -48.73 -3.81
N THR A 210 -16.19 -49.19 -2.72
CA THR A 210 -16.90 -49.83 -1.62
C THR A 210 -17.74 -48.78 -0.89
N VAL A 211 -19.05 -49.00 -0.85
CA VAL A 211 -20.02 -48.11 -0.18
C VAL A 211 -20.17 -48.48 1.29
N ALA A 212 -20.20 -49.78 1.59
CA ALA A 212 -20.21 -50.27 2.96
C ALA A 212 -19.67 -51.68 3.08
N GLN A 213 -19.16 -51.98 4.27
CA GLN A 213 -18.79 -53.32 4.72
C GLN A 213 -19.84 -53.80 5.73
N PHE A 214 -20.16 -55.09 5.73
CA PHE A 214 -21.14 -55.67 6.64
C PHE A 214 -20.73 -57.06 7.15
N ARG A 215 -21.30 -57.46 8.29
CA ARG A 215 -21.12 -58.79 8.87
C ARG A 215 -22.44 -59.54 9.00
N LEU A 216 -22.47 -60.79 8.56
CA LEU A 216 -23.61 -61.69 8.64
C LEU A 216 -23.48 -62.67 9.80
N GLU A 217 -24.57 -62.93 10.50
CA GLU A 217 -24.64 -63.95 11.56
C GLU A 217 -25.86 -64.88 11.38
N PRO A 218 -25.68 -66.22 11.45
CA PRO A 218 -24.41 -66.95 11.58
C PRO A 218 -23.55 -66.91 10.29
N ALA A 219 -22.23 -67.02 10.44
CA ALA A 219 -21.27 -67.06 9.35
C ALA A 219 -21.41 -68.36 8.54
N GLU A 220 -22.21 -68.30 7.48
CA GLU A 220 -22.50 -69.40 6.57
C GLU A 220 -22.54 -68.88 5.13
N PRO A 221 -22.22 -69.70 4.12
CA PRO A 221 -22.30 -69.31 2.71
C PRO A 221 -23.71 -68.84 2.32
N THR A 222 -23.86 -67.55 2.02
CA THR A 222 -25.16 -66.93 1.73
C THR A 222 -25.67 -67.38 0.36
N ARG A 223 -26.92 -67.88 0.30
CA ARG A 223 -27.53 -68.36 -0.97
C ARG A 223 -28.25 -67.27 -1.77
N ARG A 224 -28.68 -66.18 -1.11
CA ARG A 224 -29.37 -65.03 -1.72
C ARG A 224 -29.08 -63.76 -0.93
N LEU A 225 -28.12 -63.00 -1.44
CA LEU A 225 -27.75 -61.69 -0.93
C LEU A 225 -28.33 -60.63 -1.87
N ARG A 226 -29.06 -59.66 -1.31
CA ARG A 226 -29.61 -58.54 -2.08
C ARG A 226 -29.29 -57.25 -1.36
N GLY A 227 -29.11 -56.16 -2.10
CA GLY A 227 -28.92 -54.86 -1.47
C GLY A 227 -28.98 -53.73 -2.46
N SER A 228 -29.06 -52.52 -1.93
CA SER A 228 -28.99 -51.28 -2.70
C SER A 228 -27.99 -50.37 -2.00
N PRO A 229 -26.99 -49.82 -2.70
CA PRO A 229 -25.97 -48.97 -2.09
C PRO A 229 -26.56 -47.63 -1.62
N GLN A 230 -27.68 -47.18 -2.21
CA GLN A 230 -28.32 -45.87 -1.96
C GLN A 230 -27.29 -44.75 -1.74
N VAL A 231 -26.40 -44.59 -2.71
CA VAL A 231 -25.33 -43.60 -2.70
C VAL A 231 -25.60 -42.56 -3.78
N ALA A 232 -25.38 -41.29 -3.46
CA ALA A 232 -25.42 -40.22 -4.44
C ALA A 232 -24.08 -40.18 -5.19
N LEU A 233 -24.15 -40.10 -6.51
CA LEU A 233 -22.99 -39.98 -7.40
C LEU A 233 -23.09 -38.65 -8.12
N ASP A 234 -22.06 -37.83 -8.00
CA ASP A 234 -21.91 -36.59 -8.75
C ASP A 234 -20.55 -36.59 -9.45
N ILE A 235 -20.38 -35.69 -10.41
CA ILE A 235 -19.07 -35.44 -11.00
C ILE A 235 -18.23 -34.56 -10.08
N ALA A 236 -16.91 -34.71 -10.16
CA ALA A 236 -15.94 -33.84 -9.50
C ALA A 236 -14.77 -33.60 -10.44
N PHE A 237 -14.07 -32.47 -10.29
CA PHE A 237 -12.76 -32.34 -10.91
C PHE A 237 -11.83 -33.44 -10.39
N ASN A 238 -11.11 -34.09 -11.30
CA ASN A 238 -10.16 -35.14 -10.97
C ASN A 238 -8.85 -34.54 -10.44
N ALA A 239 -8.94 -33.68 -9.42
CA ALA A 239 -7.81 -33.00 -8.83
C ALA A 239 -8.17 -32.55 -7.41
N GLU A 240 -7.14 -32.42 -6.56
CA GLU A 240 -7.31 -31.79 -5.26
C GLU A 240 -7.48 -30.27 -5.41
N PRO A 241 -8.19 -29.60 -4.47
CA PRO A 241 -8.85 -30.16 -3.28
C PRO A 241 -10.15 -30.92 -3.63
N TRP A 242 -10.39 -32.09 -3.04
CA TRP A 242 -11.63 -32.87 -3.23
C TRP A 242 -12.86 -32.20 -2.59
N PRO A 243 -14.11 -32.57 -2.98
CA PRO A 243 -15.34 -32.15 -2.31
C PRO A 243 -15.30 -32.47 -0.81
N ILE A 244 -15.62 -31.48 0.04
CA ILE A 244 -15.56 -31.64 1.51
C ILE A 244 -16.89 -32.14 2.08
N ASP A 245 -18.00 -31.74 1.48
CA ASP A 245 -19.34 -32.10 1.90
C ASP A 245 -20.30 -32.13 0.68
N PRO A 246 -21.55 -32.60 0.85
CA PRO A 246 -22.51 -32.69 -0.25
C PRO A 246 -22.91 -31.34 -0.90
N ASP A 247 -22.68 -30.21 -0.23
CA ASP A 247 -23.00 -28.88 -0.77
C ASP A 247 -21.84 -28.32 -1.62
N ASP A 248 -20.64 -28.88 -1.50
CA ASP A 248 -19.45 -28.62 -2.32
C ASP A 248 -19.54 -29.28 -3.71
N THR A 249 -20.58 -28.92 -4.46
CA THR A 249 -20.93 -29.50 -5.76
C THR A 249 -20.00 -29.06 -6.90
N PHE A 250 -19.97 -29.84 -7.99
CA PHE A 250 -19.24 -29.48 -9.21
C PHE A 250 -19.69 -28.14 -9.79
N ASP A 251 -21.00 -27.90 -9.83
CA ASP A 251 -21.56 -26.66 -10.38
C ASP A 251 -21.15 -25.43 -9.55
N LEU A 252 -21.15 -25.56 -8.22
CA LEU A 252 -20.68 -24.51 -7.32
C LEU A 252 -19.21 -24.20 -7.56
N ARG A 253 -18.35 -25.21 -7.73
CA ARG A 253 -16.92 -25.02 -8.03
C ARG A 253 -16.69 -24.38 -9.39
N CYS A 254 -17.43 -24.78 -10.42
CA CYS A 254 -17.40 -24.11 -11.72
C CYS A 254 -17.84 -22.64 -11.62
N HIS A 255 -18.87 -22.35 -10.82
CA HIS A 255 -19.31 -20.99 -10.57
C HIS A 255 -18.25 -20.16 -9.83
N GLN A 256 -17.61 -20.71 -8.80
CA GLN A 256 -16.52 -20.06 -8.07
C GLN A 256 -15.32 -19.77 -8.98
N LEU A 257 -14.91 -20.72 -9.82
CA LEU A 257 -13.85 -20.52 -10.81
C LEU A 257 -14.19 -19.38 -11.78
N LEU A 258 -15.42 -19.32 -12.28
CA LEU A 258 -15.89 -18.22 -13.13
C LEU A 258 -15.95 -16.88 -12.37
N ALA A 259 -16.36 -16.88 -11.11
CA ALA A 259 -16.45 -15.67 -10.30
C ALA A 259 -15.07 -15.10 -9.98
N VAL A 260 -14.12 -15.95 -9.55
CA VAL A 260 -12.76 -15.54 -9.21
C VAL A 260 -12.01 -15.04 -10.45
N THR A 261 -12.14 -15.73 -11.59
CA THR A 261 -11.48 -15.29 -12.84
C THR A 261 -12.07 -13.98 -13.37
N ALA A 262 -13.39 -13.78 -13.28
CA ALA A 262 -14.00 -12.47 -13.56
C ALA A 262 -13.46 -11.37 -12.64
N GLU A 263 -13.26 -11.68 -11.36
CA GLU A 263 -12.76 -10.71 -10.38
C GLU A 263 -11.31 -10.30 -10.62
N VAL A 264 -10.47 -11.22 -11.13
CA VAL A 264 -9.12 -10.89 -11.59
C VAL A 264 -9.19 -9.86 -12.73
N VAL A 265 -10.02 -10.10 -13.76
CA VAL A 265 -10.17 -9.16 -14.90
C VAL A 265 -10.69 -7.81 -14.41
N ARG A 266 -11.72 -7.79 -13.55
CA ARG A 266 -12.26 -6.56 -12.97
C ARG A 266 -11.25 -5.82 -12.11
N SER A 267 -10.40 -6.52 -11.38
CA SER A 267 -9.33 -5.92 -10.56
C SER A 267 -8.31 -5.21 -11.44
N PHE A 268 -7.95 -5.80 -12.59
CA PHE A 268 -7.11 -5.12 -13.57
C PHE A 268 -7.83 -3.90 -14.17
N GLU A 269 -9.10 -4.03 -14.59
CA GLU A 269 -9.90 -2.90 -15.09
C GLU A 269 -9.96 -1.74 -14.06
N ARG A 270 -10.14 -2.03 -12.77
CA ARG A 270 -10.10 -1.04 -11.68
C ARG A 270 -8.73 -0.39 -11.53
N SER A 271 -7.64 -1.15 -11.65
CA SER A 271 -6.27 -0.61 -11.61
C SER A 271 -5.95 0.36 -12.75
N PHE A 272 -6.73 0.35 -13.83
CA PHE A 272 -6.63 1.28 -14.95
C PHE A 272 -7.70 2.38 -14.92
N GLY A 273 -8.54 2.44 -13.88
CA GLY A 273 -9.65 3.39 -13.79
C GLY A 273 -10.79 3.12 -14.78
N LEU A 274 -10.84 1.94 -15.39
CA LEU A 274 -11.85 1.54 -16.38
C LEU A 274 -13.17 1.06 -15.74
N ARG A 275 -13.18 0.89 -14.42
CA ARG A 275 -14.37 0.64 -13.60
C ARG A 275 -14.32 1.52 -12.35
N SER A 276 -15.48 2.03 -11.95
CA SER A 276 -15.66 2.56 -10.59
C SER A 276 -15.38 1.44 -9.59
N THR A 277 -14.80 1.77 -8.45
CA THR A 277 -14.70 0.86 -7.31
C THR A 277 -16.11 0.47 -6.88
N GLU A 278 -16.59 -0.69 -7.33
CA GLU A 278 -17.84 -1.28 -6.86
C GLU A 278 -17.70 -1.60 -5.38
N TYR A 279 -18.22 -0.68 -4.55
CA TYR A 279 -18.49 -0.91 -3.14
C TYR A 279 -19.61 -1.95 -3.05
N ARG A 280 -19.28 -3.24 -3.01
CA ARG A 280 -20.23 -4.25 -2.50
C ARG A 280 -20.25 -4.14 -0.99
N GLY A 281 -21.34 -3.57 -0.49
CA GLY A 281 -21.64 -3.48 0.93
C GLY A 281 -21.63 -4.85 1.60
N GLU A 282 -20.54 -5.16 2.26
CA GLU A 282 -20.55 -5.64 3.63
C GLU A 282 -19.77 -4.64 4.46
N ARG A 283 -20.34 -4.30 5.63
CA ARG A 283 -19.75 -3.41 6.63
C ARG A 283 -18.27 -3.67 6.82
N VAL A 284 -17.47 -2.62 6.74
CA VAL A 284 -16.10 -2.62 7.25
C VAL A 284 -15.90 -1.27 7.94
N LEU A 285 -15.98 -1.25 9.28
CA LEU A 285 -15.08 -0.35 10.02
C LEU A 285 -13.67 -0.62 9.45
N PRO A 286 -12.87 0.40 9.10
CA PRO A 286 -11.69 0.19 8.26
C PRO A 286 -10.83 -0.93 8.84
N SER A 287 -10.82 -2.08 8.16
CA SER A 287 -10.15 -3.28 8.65
C SER A 287 -8.66 -2.98 8.78
N THR A 288 -8.09 -3.31 9.93
CA THR A 288 -6.70 -3.09 10.32
C THR A 288 -5.64 -3.77 9.41
N GLU A 289 -6.05 -4.47 8.36
CA GLU A 289 -5.16 -5.19 7.43
C GLU A 289 -5.07 -4.57 6.02
N ASP A 290 -6.03 -3.73 5.61
CA ASP A 290 -6.04 -3.05 4.30
C ASP A 290 -5.88 -1.54 4.51
N ASP A 291 -4.74 -1.01 4.08
CA ASP A 291 -4.30 0.39 4.06
C ASP A 291 -5.10 1.36 4.96
N ALA A 292 -4.80 1.32 6.27
CA ALA A 292 -5.37 2.19 7.31
C ALA A 292 -5.21 3.71 7.03
N SER A 293 -4.54 4.08 5.93
CA SER A 293 -4.39 5.46 5.49
C SER A 293 -5.53 5.99 4.60
N THR A 294 -6.50 5.16 4.18
CA THR A 294 -7.51 5.57 3.18
C THR A 294 -8.82 6.08 3.80
N TRP A 295 -9.38 7.16 3.25
CA TRP A 295 -10.72 7.64 3.59
C TRP A 295 -11.80 6.73 3.00
N ALA A 296 -12.79 6.34 3.82
CA ALA A 296 -13.92 5.48 3.43
C ALA A 296 -15.26 6.16 3.74
N LEU A 297 -16.29 5.96 2.91
CA LEU A 297 -17.63 6.49 3.18
C LEU A 297 -18.27 5.72 4.34
N LEU A 298 -18.92 6.44 5.26
CA LEU A 298 -19.61 5.89 6.43
C LEU A 298 -21.10 6.23 6.41
N ASP A 299 -21.93 5.24 6.75
CA ASP A 299 -23.36 5.45 6.98
C ASP A 299 -23.59 5.97 8.41
N ALA A 300 -23.75 7.29 8.53
CA ALA A 300 -24.01 7.98 9.80
C ALA A 300 -25.36 7.58 10.45
N SER A 301 -26.21 6.79 9.78
CA SER A 301 -27.47 6.28 10.35
C SER A 301 -27.28 5.05 11.26
N GLU A 302 -26.16 4.33 11.16
CA GLU A 302 -25.89 3.12 11.95
C GLU A 302 -25.34 3.42 13.36
N VAL A 303 -24.84 4.64 13.60
CA VAL A 303 -24.31 5.07 14.92
C VAL A 303 -24.93 6.42 15.30
N PRO A 304 -26.05 6.45 16.04
CA PRO A 304 -26.79 7.68 16.36
C PRO A 304 -25.95 8.74 17.07
N GLU A 305 -24.97 8.31 17.87
CA GLU A 305 -24.02 9.15 18.59
C GLU A 305 -23.11 9.95 17.63
N LEU A 306 -22.71 9.36 16.49
CA LEU A 306 -21.92 10.04 15.44
C LEU A 306 -22.70 11.16 14.77
N SER A 307 -23.99 10.94 14.52
CA SER A 307 -24.87 11.95 13.91
C SER A 307 -25.06 13.17 14.81
N THR A 308 -24.90 13.01 16.12
CA THR A 308 -25.01 14.11 17.10
C THR A 308 -23.68 14.87 17.17
N ALA A 309 -22.55 14.17 17.32
CA ALA A 309 -21.21 14.77 17.37
C ALA A 309 -20.87 15.55 16.08
N LEU A 310 -21.23 15.03 14.91
CA LEU A 310 -21.01 15.72 13.62
C LEU A 310 -21.93 16.93 13.41
N ARG A 311 -23.12 16.97 14.05
CA ARG A 311 -24.05 18.12 14.02
C ARG A 311 -23.66 19.22 14.99
N GLU A 312 -23.04 18.86 16.10
CA GLU A 312 -22.52 19.81 17.10
C GLU A 312 -21.16 20.40 16.71
N SER A 313 -20.48 19.80 15.73
CA SER A 313 -19.22 20.30 15.18
C SER A 313 -19.44 21.40 14.12
N ASP A 314 -18.98 22.61 14.40
CA ASP A 314 -19.03 23.76 13.47
C ASP A 314 -18.28 23.49 12.14
N LEU A 315 -17.38 22.51 12.12
CA LEU A 315 -16.58 22.13 10.96
C LEU A 315 -17.01 20.80 10.32
N GLY A 316 -18.00 20.12 10.89
CA GLY A 316 -18.41 18.78 10.44
C GLY A 316 -17.35 17.71 10.72
N LEU A 317 -16.48 17.92 11.69
CA LEU A 317 -15.40 17.00 12.09
C LEU A 317 -15.72 16.33 13.42
N ALA A 318 -15.44 15.03 13.56
CA ALA A 318 -15.51 14.32 14.83
C ALA A 318 -14.44 13.24 14.91
N VAL A 319 -13.96 12.94 16.12
CA VAL A 319 -13.11 11.77 16.39
C VAL A 319 -13.97 10.76 17.15
N TYR A 320 -14.06 9.54 16.63
CA TYR A 320 -14.73 8.42 17.27
C TYR A 320 -13.69 7.43 17.80
N ARG A 321 -13.91 6.90 19.00
CA ARG A 321 -13.05 5.88 19.62
C ARG A 321 -13.89 4.66 19.95
N ASP A 322 -13.45 3.48 19.52
CA ASP A 322 -14.04 2.19 19.90
C ASP A 322 -12.93 1.25 20.36
N GLY A 323 -12.85 1.04 21.69
CA GLY A 323 -11.73 0.34 22.30
C GLY A 323 -10.39 0.99 21.98
N ASP A 324 -9.51 0.26 21.31
CA ASP A 324 -8.20 0.76 20.89
C ASP A 324 -8.28 1.53 19.55
N GLU A 325 -9.36 1.38 18.77
CA GLU A 325 -9.51 2.01 17.47
C GLU A 325 -9.87 3.49 17.60
N MET A 326 -9.25 4.33 16.78
CA MET A 326 -9.54 5.76 16.69
C MET A 326 -9.85 6.05 15.22
N ILE A 327 -11.05 6.55 14.97
CA ILE A 327 -11.56 6.84 13.63
C ILE A 327 -11.82 8.34 13.54
N MET A 328 -11.17 8.98 12.59
CA MET A 328 -11.45 10.36 12.23
C MET A 328 -12.63 10.42 11.28
N LEU A 329 -13.56 11.35 11.52
CA LEU A 329 -14.77 11.54 10.73
C LEU A 329 -14.81 12.95 10.15
N VAL A 330 -15.17 13.03 8.87
CA VAL A 330 -15.32 14.28 8.12
C VAL A 330 -16.67 14.27 7.40
N ASN A 331 -17.52 15.22 7.73
CA ASN A 331 -18.78 15.45 7.04
C ASN A 331 -18.55 16.39 5.85
N THR A 332 -18.83 15.90 4.65
CA THR A 332 -18.69 16.63 3.38
C THR A 332 -20.03 16.69 2.66
N GLU A 333 -20.12 17.48 1.58
CA GLU A 333 -21.30 17.50 0.70
C GLU A 333 -21.60 16.11 0.07
N GLN A 334 -20.60 15.24 -0.01
CA GLN A 334 -20.70 13.89 -0.57
C GLN A 334 -21.06 12.82 0.49
N GLY A 335 -21.16 13.20 1.76
CA GLY A 335 -21.46 12.31 2.87
C GLY A 335 -20.41 12.36 3.98
N VAL A 336 -20.57 11.49 4.98
CA VAL A 336 -19.64 11.35 6.10
C VAL A 336 -18.56 10.35 5.70
N PHE A 337 -17.30 10.76 5.75
CA PHE A 337 -16.14 9.91 5.52
C PHE A 337 -15.45 9.60 6.84
N GLY A 338 -14.94 8.38 6.97
CA GLY A 338 -14.16 7.91 8.09
C GLY A 338 -12.78 7.41 7.68
N ARG A 339 -11.80 7.62 8.54
CA ARG A 339 -10.46 7.04 8.39
C ARG A 339 -9.94 6.58 9.75
N THR A 340 -9.45 5.36 9.83
CA THR A 340 -8.78 4.87 11.04
C THR A 340 -7.42 5.54 11.19
N VAL A 341 -7.14 6.12 12.36
CA VAL A 341 -5.78 6.51 12.74
C VAL A 341 -5.05 5.21 13.07
N PRO A 342 -3.94 4.84 12.42
CA PRO A 342 -3.27 3.57 12.67
C PRO A 342 -2.82 3.44 14.13
N GLN A 343 -2.71 2.21 14.64
CA GLN A 343 -2.05 1.97 15.92
C GLN A 343 -0.57 2.34 15.83
N PRO A 344 0.06 2.77 16.94
CA PRO A 344 1.47 3.04 16.91
C PRO A 344 2.25 1.72 16.71
N ILE A 345 3.37 1.78 16.00
CA ILE A 345 4.24 0.63 15.67
C ILE A 345 4.52 -0.20 16.93
N ALA A 346 4.43 -1.52 16.84
CA ALA A 346 4.72 -2.39 17.98
C ALA A 346 6.14 -2.13 18.52
N LEU A 347 6.26 -1.98 19.84
CA LEU A 347 7.56 -1.78 20.47
C LEU A 347 8.38 -3.08 20.45
N ASP A 348 9.70 -2.95 20.31
CA ASP A 348 10.63 -4.07 20.42
C ASP A 348 10.50 -4.73 21.82
N PRO A 349 10.07 -6.00 21.90
CA PRO A 349 9.83 -6.66 23.18
C PRO A 349 11.12 -6.96 23.95
N ASP A 350 12.28 -6.98 23.28
CA ASP A 350 13.58 -7.27 23.89
C ASP A 350 14.17 -6.04 24.60
N LEU A 351 13.62 -4.85 24.35
CA LEU A 351 14.06 -3.60 24.97
C LEU A 351 13.13 -3.18 26.11
N ARG A 352 13.68 -2.45 27.09
CA ARG A 352 12.86 -1.77 28.10
C ARG A 352 11.93 -0.78 27.39
N ARG A 353 10.64 -0.80 27.74
CA ARG A 353 9.59 0.00 27.07
C ARG A 353 9.96 1.45 26.81
N GLY A 354 10.58 2.13 27.78
CA GLY A 354 11.07 3.50 27.60
C GLY A 354 12.05 3.64 26.43
N ILE A 355 13.06 2.78 26.37
CA ILE A 355 14.06 2.76 25.29
C ILE A 355 13.40 2.35 23.97
N ALA A 356 12.51 1.36 23.99
CA ALA A 356 11.79 0.94 22.80
C ALA A 356 10.92 2.06 22.22
N ALA A 357 10.22 2.82 23.08
CA ALA A 357 9.39 3.95 22.69
C ALA A 357 10.21 5.13 22.17
N GLU A 358 11.38 5.39 22.76
CA GLU A 358 12.36 6.37 22.25
C GLU A 358 12.83 5.99 20.84
N ASN A 359 13.25 4.74 20.65
CA ASN A 359 13.69 4.23 19.36
C ASN A 359 12.57 4.26 18.31
N ALA A 360 11.35 3.85 18.66
CA ALA A 360 10.21 3.88 17.75
C ALA A 360 9.85 5.32 17.34
N THR A 361 9.89 6.25 18.28
CA THR A 361 9.63 7.68 18.04
C THR A 361 10.62 8.29 17.03
N LEU A 362 11.92 8.07 17.24
CA LEU A 362 12.95 8.55 16.33
C LEU A 362 12.95 7.79 15.00
N GLY A 363 12.67 6.49 15.07
CA GLY A 363 12.50 5.62 13.91
C GLY A 363 11.40 6.12 12.97
N ALA A 364 10.24 6.49 13.50
CA ALA A 364 9.14 7.08 12.73
C ALA A 364 9.56 8.35 11.99
N ALA A 365 10.23 9.28 12.68
CA ALA A 365 10.70 10.52 12.08
C ALA A 365 11.77 10.29 10.99
N ALA A 366 12.68 9.33 11.22
CA ALA A 366 13.71 8.98 10.24
C ALA A 366 13.12 8.25 9.02
N HIS A 367 12.23 7.29 9.26
CA HIS A 367 11.65 6.43 8.24
C HIS A 367 10.77 7.23 7.27
N TRP A 368 9.81 8.00 7.80
CA TRP A 368 8.84 8.73 6.98
C TRP A 368 9.28 10.16 6.63
N GLY A 369 10.11 10.77 7.46
CA GLY A 369 10.55 12.16 7.32
C GLY A 369 11.83 12.29 6.49
N LEU A 370 12.99 11.98 7.07
CA LEU A 370 14.30 11.75 6.45
C LEU A 370 15.31 11.51 7.59
N PRO A 371 16.17 10.48 7.54
CA PRO A 371 17.13 10.19 8.62
C PRO A 371 18.17 11.30 8.84
N ASP A 372 18.40 12.13 7.82
CA ASP A 372 19.37 13.21 7.81
C ASP A 372 19.09 14.27 8.89
N PHE A 373 17.81 14.57 9.13
CA PHE A 373 17.38 15.61 10.08
C PHE A 373 17.30 15.13 11.53
N VAL A 374 17.30 13.81 11.74
CA VAL A 374 17.09 13.21 13.06
C VAL A 374 18.45 12.93 13.69
N LEU A 375 18.70 13.51 14.86
CA LEU A 375 19.96 13.39 15.59
C LEU A 375 19.82 12.42 16.75
N THR A 376 20.82 11.53 16.88
CA THR A 376 20.90 10.57 17.97
C THR A 376 21.22 11.28 19.28
N PRO A 377 20.70 10.79 20.44
CA PRO A 377 21.02 11.34 21.75
C PRO A 377 22.53 11.48 21.97
N LEU A 378 22.95 12.67 22.42
CA LEU A 378 24.35 12.93 22.75
C LEU A 378 24.60 12.70 24.24
N THR A 379 25.55 11.84 24.58
CA THR A 379 25.99 11.63 25.96
C THR A 379 27.14 12.58 26.31
N VAL A 380 26.92 13.46 27.27
CA VAL A 380 27.90 14.45 27.74
C VAL A 380 28.38 14.10 29.16
N GLU A 381 29.66 14.25 29.44
CA GLU A 381 30.19 14.12 30.80
C GLU A 381 29.74 15.32 31.67
N LYS A 382 29.15 15.04 32.83
CA LYS A 382 28.74 16.05 33.81
C LYS A 382 29.25 15.66 35.20
N GLY A 383 30.43 16.17 35.55
CA GLY A 383 31.11 15.80 36.80
C GLY A 383 31.73 14.41 36.70
N LEU A 384 31.40 13.51 37.63
CA LEU A 384 31.90 12.11 37.65
C LEU A 384 30.98 11.11 36.91
N GLY A 385 29.94 11.58 36.20
CA GLY A 385 28.98 10.73 35.50
C GLY A 385 28.69 11.21 34.08
N THR A 386 28.12 10.32 33.27
CA THR A 386 27.60 10.63 31.92
C THR A 386 26.13 11.02 31.99
N ARG A 387 25.71 11.97 31.15
CA ARG A 387 24.32 12.41 31.02
C ARG A 387 23.96 12.61 29.56
N GLU A 388 22.89 11.94 29.14
CA GLU A 388 22.30 12.14 27.82
C GLU A 388 21.60 13.51 27.71
N LEU A 389 21.80 14.15 26.58
CA LEU A 389 21.29 15.46 26.23
C LEU A 389 19.89 15.34 25.60
N GLY A 390 18.94 14.81 26.38
CA GLY A 390 17.58 14.50 25.92
C GLY A 390 17.48 13.23 25.08
N ASP A 391 16.25 12.91 24.69
CA ASP A 391 15.88 11.60 24.15
C ASP A 391 15.93 11.63 22.60
N GLY A 392 16.01 12.83 22.01
CA GLY A 392 16.28 13.04 20.59
C GLY A 392 16.24 14.52 20.20
N THR A 393 16.81 14.83 19.05
CA THR A 393 16.78 16.19 18.47
C THR A 393 16.52 16.09 16.98
N VAL A 394 15.67 16.96 16.45
CA VAL A 394 15.43 17.06 15.00
C VAL A 394 15.78 18.48 14.57
N VAL A 395 16.63 18.63 13.55
CA VAL A 395 17.07 19.92 13.02
C VAL A 395 16.74 20.02 11.54
N PHE A 396 16.05 21.09 11.14
CA PHE A 396 15.64 21.32 9.76
C PHE A 396 15.62 22.83 9.47
N GLY A 397 16.50 23.28 8.57
CA GLY A 397 16.68 24.71 8.31
C GLY A 397 17.05 25.47 9.58
N THR A 398 16.31 26.53 9.88
CA THR A 398 16.48 27.36 11.09
C THR A 398 15.58 26.94 12.26
N ARG A 399 14.95 25.77 12.19
CA ARG A 399 14.02 25.25 13.21
C ARG A 399 14.50 23.93 13.77
N ALA A 400 14.10 23.64 15.01
CA ALA A 400 14.43 22.40 15.67
C ALA A 400 13.38 21.92 16.68
N LEU A 401 13.30 20.61 16.84
CA LEU A 401 12.48 19.94 17.84
C LEU A 401 13.38 19.29 18.90
N ALA A 402 13.11 19.62 20.16
CA ALA A 402 13.73 18.94 21.30
C ALA A 402 12.78 17.84 21.81
N ILE A 403 13.10 16.58 21.55
CA ILE A 403 12.21 15.45 21.79
C ILE A 403 12.46 14.86 23.18
N GLN A 404 11.36 14.56 23.87
CA GLN A 404 11.33 13.85 25.14
C GLN A 404 10.24 12.78 25.11
N VAL A 405 10.59 11.54 25.40
CA VAL A 405 9.65 10.42 25.41
C VAL A 405 9.40 9.98 26.85
N LYS A 406 8.14 9.68 27.17
CA LYS A 406 7.71 9.20 28.49
C LYS A 406 6.78 8.02 28.31
N ALA A 407 7.32 6.82 28.53
CA ALA A 407 6.57 5.58 28.44
C ALA A 407 5.93 5.20 29.78
N ARG A 408 4.70 4.69 29.71
CA ARG A 408 3.96 4.15 30.84
C ARG A 408 4.15 2.64 30.94
N ASP A 409 4.91 2.21 31.94
CA ASP A 409 4.92 0.81 32.33
C ASP A 409 3.67 0.47 33.16
N ASN A 410 2.99 -0.61 32.79
CA ASN A 410 1.84 -1.19 33.50
C ASN A 410 0.75 -0.14 33.83
N ALA A 411 0.06 0.35 32.79
CA ALA A 411 -1.08 1.24 32.97
C ALA A 411 -2.13 0.60 33.89
N GLY A 412 -2.61 1.36 34.88
CA GLY A 412 -3.67 0.91 35.78
C GLY A 412 -5.05 1.20 35.18
N SER A 413 -6.08 0.56 35.72
CA SER A 413 -7.47 0.78 35.30
C SER A 413 -8.14 2.04 35.88
N ASN A 414 -7.39 2.92 36.56
CA ASN A 414 -7.94 4.13 37.18
C ASN A 414 -7.66 5.37 36.29
N PRO A 415 -8.67 5.93 35.60
CA PRO A 415 -8.47 7.04 34.65
C PRO A 415 -7.90 8.31 35.30
N GLU A 416 -8.30 8.65 36.52
CA GLU A 416 -7.81 9.85 37.21
C GLU A 416 -6.31 9.75 37.53
N ARG A 417 -5.86 8.55 37.93
CA ARG A 417 -4.45 8.29 38.18
C ARG A 417 -3.62 8.38 36.90
N GLU A 418 -4.14 7.86 35.80
CA GLU A 418 -3.45 7.92 34.52
C GLU A 418 -3.41 9.36 33.97
N ARG A 419 -4.50 10.15 34.08
CA ARG A 419 -4.47 11.59 33.76
C ARG A 419 -3.44 12.35 34.58
N ALA A 420 -3.41 12.12 35.90
CA ALA A 420 -2.42 12.74 36.78
C ALA A 420 -0.98 12.29 36.44
N TRP A 421 -0.80 11.03 36.01
CA TRP A 421 0.49 10.53 35.56
C TRP A 421 0.93 11.21 34.25
N ILE A 422 0.05 11.34 33.26
CA ILE A 422 0.33 12.00 31.98
C ILE A 422 0.72 13.46 32.25
N ALA A 423 -0.10 14.22 32.99
CA ALA A 423 0.19 15.62 33.31
C ALA A 423 1.54 15.79 34.03
N LYS A 424 1.81 14.93 35.02
CA LYS A 424 3.08 14.94 35.77
C LYS A 424 4.29 14.65 34.88
N ASN A 425 4.19 13.67 33.99
CA ASN A 425 5.31 13.26 33.14
C ASN A 425 5.50 14.19 31.95
N ALA A 426 4.42 14.74 31.39
CA ALA A 426 4.47 15.83 30.43
C ALA A 426 5.21 17.05 31.00
N GLY A 427 4.86 17.50 32.21
CA GLY A 427 5.57 18.59 32.89
C GLY A 427 7.02 18.27 33.27
N LYS A 428 7.40 17.00 33.39
CA LYS A 428 8.81 16.59 33.53
C LYS A 428 9.53 16.65 32.19
N GLY A 429 8.95 16.06 31.14
CA GLY A 429 9.47 16.10 29.77
C GLY A 429 9.68 17.54 29.30
N ALA A 430 8.71 18.42 29.51
CA ALA A 430 8.81 19.85 29.20
C ALA A 430 10.05 20.52 29.83
N ARG A 431 10.30 20.25 31.12
CA ARG A 431 11.49 20.77 31.83
C ARG A 431 12.79 20.15 31.33
N GLN A 432 12.77 18.89 30.91
CA GLN A 432 13.92 18.21 30.34
C GLN A 432 14.26 18.75 28.96
N ALA A 433 13.27 18.92 28.08
CA ALA A 433 13.43 19.54 26.76
C ALA A 433 14.02 20.96 26.88
N ALA A 434 13.45 21.81 27.73
CA ALA A 434 14.00 23.14 28.01
C ALA A 434 15.42 23.08 28.61
N GLY A 435 15.75 22.02 29.36
CA GLY A 435 17.10 21.74 29.82
C GLY A 435 18.07 21.44 28.68
N SER A 436 17.68 20.57 27.75
CA SER A 436 18.48 20.18 26.58
C SER A 436 18.73 21.36 25.65
N VAL A 437 17.69 22.13 25.32
CA VAL A 437 17.82 23.35 24.51
C VAL A 437 18.79 24.32 25.15
N ARG A 438 18.65 24.61 26.45
CA ARG A 438 19.61 25.47 27.15
C ARG A 438 21.05 24.99 27.03
N SER A 439 21.28 23.68 27.11
CA SER A 439 22.63 23.13 26.94
C SER A 439 23.15 23.27 25.50
N LEU A 440 22.31 23.06 24.49
CA LEU A 440 22.66 23.27 23.07
C LEU A 440 22.89 24.74 22.72
N THR A 441 22.26 25.68 23.44
CA THR A 441 22.44 27.12 23.22
C THR A 441 23.73 27.68 23.83
N VAL A 442 24.44 26.93 24.68
CA VAL A 442 25.67 27.43 25.32
C VAL A 442 26.80 27.57 24.32
N ALA A 443 26.96 26.59 23.44
CA ALA A 443 28.00 26.54 22.43
C ALA A 443 27.58 25.54 21.33
N PRO A 444 28.10 25.69 20.10
CA PRO A 444 27.89 24.71 19.04
C PRO A 444 28.41 23.32 19.43
N VAL A 445 27.63 22.28 19.13
CA VAL A 445 27.92 20.89 19.52
C VAL A 445 27.88 19.97 18.30
N ALA A 446 28.88 19.10 18.17
CA ALA A 446 28.87 18.05 17.15
C ALA A 446 27.91 16.91 17.58
N MET A 447 26.95 16.58 16.72
CA MET A 447 25.97 15.51 16.93
C MET A 447 25.87 14.63 15.70
N ASN A 448 25.58 13.34 15.87
CA ASN A 448 25.39 12.43 14.75
C ASN A 448 23.93 12.37 14.35
N ASN A 449 23.66 12.43 13.04
CA ASN A 449 22.35 12.06 12.51
C ASN A 449 22.18 10.53 12.47
N VAL A 450 20.95 10.07 12.21
CA VAL A 450 20.61 8.63 12.14
C VAL A 450 21.36 7.92 10.99
N ARG A 451 21.88 8.65 9.99
CA ARG A 451 22.79 8.09 8.98
C ARG A 451 24.24 7.92 9.45
N GLY A 452 24.54 8.30 10.70
CA GLY A 452 25.88 8.21 11.28
C GLY A 452 26.85 9.32 10.86
N ARG A 453 26.35 10.43 10.31
CA ARG A 453 27.18 11.59 9.93
C ARG A 453 27.14 12.65 11.02
N SER A 454 28.30 13.21 11.34
CA SER A 454 28.46 14.27 12.34
C SER A 454 28.12 15.64 11.72
N ILE A 455 27.30 16.42 12.43
CA ILE A 455 26.90 17.78 12.06
C ILE A 455 27.10 18.71 13.24
N ILE A 456 27.42 19.98 12.98
CA ILE A 456 27.53 20.98 14.03
C ILE A 456 26.16 21.64 14.28
N VAL A 457 25.66 21.51 15.51
CA VAL A 457 24.40 22.12 15.95
C VAL A 457 24.72 23.35 16.80
N ASP A 458 24.45 24.54 16.26
CA ASP A 458 24.41 25.78 17.03
C ASP A 458 22.98 26.06 17.51
N GLY A 459 22.69 25.63 18.74
CA GLY A 459 21.35 25.79 19.32
C GLY A 459 20.88 27.23 19.45
N SER A 460 21.78 28.23 19.44
CA SER A 460 21.42 29.64 19.56
C SER A 460 20.83 30.25 18.28
N SER A 461 21.07 29.60 17.15
CA SER A 461 20.60 30.02 15.82
C SER A 461 19.26 29.41 15.41
N LEU A 462 18.69 28.53 16.23
CA LEU A 462 17.51 27.72 15.92
C LEU A 462 16.27 28.21 16.69
N ASP A 463 15.12 28.26 16.02
CA ASP A 463 13.80 28.39 16.67
C ASP A 463 13.37 27.01 17.18
N TRP A 464 13.08 26.90 18.48
CA TRP A 464 12.87 25.62 19.15
C TRP A 464 11.41 25.39 19.58
N VAL A 465 10.94 24.17 19.38
CA VAL A 465 9.75 23.62 20.05
C VAL A 465 10.16 22.38 20.85
N GLY A 466 9.74 22.31 22.10
CA GLY A 466 9.86 21.08 22.89
C GLY A 466 8.70 20.14 22.57
N VAL A 467 9.01 18.90 22.20
CA VAL A 467 7.99 17.90 21.87
C VAL A 467 8.06 16.80 22.91
N VAL A 468 6.98 16.63 23.69
CA VAL A 468 6.90 15.56 24.69
C VAL A 468 5.95 14.49 24.18
N ILE A 469 6.49 13.30 23.96
CA ILE A 469 5.76 12.16 23.43
C ILE A 469 5.47 11.19 24.56
N VAL A 470 4.18 10.91 24.75
CA VAL A 470 3.69 10.02 25.79
C VAL A 470 3.31 8.69 25.15
N ASP A 471 4.03 7.63 25.53
CA ASP A 471 3.69 6.27 25.13
C ASP A 471 2.85 5.62 26.24
N HIS A 472 1.60 5.29 25.92
CA HIS A 472 0.62 4.78 26.85
C HIS A 472 -0.37 3.88 26.08
N ASP A 473 -0.57 2.64 26.51
CA ASP A 473 -1.42 1.68 25.79
C ASP A 473 -2.88 2.10 25.73
N ASN A 474 -3.44 2.54 26.87
CA ASN A 474 -4.84 2.94 26.98
C ASN A 474 -4.98 4.29 27.69
N PRO A 475 -4.63 5.41 27.02
CA PRO A 475 -4.70 6.73 27.63
C PRO A 475 -6.17 7.11 27.91
N PRO A 476 -6.50 7.71 29.07
CA PRO A 476 -7.85 8.15 29.35
C PRO A 476 -8.36 9.18 28.33
N ASP A 477 -9.67 9.19 28.08
CA ASP A 477 -10.33 10.30 27.41
C ASP A 477 -10.26 11.58 28.28
N ASP A 478 -10.33 12.75 27.64
CA ASP A 478 -10.31 14.09 28.28
C ASP A 478 -9.02 14.43 29.04
N ILE A 479 -7.86 14.26 28.39
CA ILE A 479 -6.58 14.75 28.94
C ILE A 479 -6.56 16.28 28.83
N ALA A 480 -6.14 16.97 29.89
CA ALA A 480 -6.00 18.42 29.83
C ALA A 480 -4.80 18.84 28.97
N PRO A 481 -4.90 19.93 28.18
CA PRO A 481 -3.75 20.53 27.51
C PRO A 481 -2.65 20.87 28.50
N VAL A 482 -1.40 20.66 28.08
CA VAL A 482 -0.23 20.95 28.90
C VAL A 482 0.30 22.32 28.52
N VAL A 483 0.40 23.21 29.50
CA VAL A 483 0.87 24.58 29.27
C VAL A 483 2.37 24.58 28.97
N SER A 484 2.75 25.35 27.95
CA SER A 484 4.14 25.67 27.61
C SER A 484 4.95 26.17 28.81
N THR A 485 6.26 25.96 28.77
CA THR A 485 7.15 26.55 29.78
C THR A 485 7.48 28.00 29.39
N PRO A 486 7.78 28.90 30.34
CA PRO A 486 8.21 30.26 30.00
C PRO A 486 9.48 30.34 29.13
N ALA A 487 10.27 29.26 29.08
CA ALA A 487 11.55 29.20 28.39
C ALA A 487 11.50 28.50 27.03
N LEU A 488 10.45 27.73 26.76
CA LEU A 488 10.33 26.89 25.56
C LEU A 488 8.85 26.54 25.33
N PRO A 489 8.29 26.83 24.15
CA PRO A 489 6.98 26.32 23.74
C PRO A 489 6.97 24.80 23.72
N ILE A 490 5.93 24.17 24.29
CA ILE A 490 5.85 22.71 24.43
C ILE A 490 4.60 22.20 23.74
N VAL A 491 4.77 21.20 22.86
CA VAL A 491 3.67 20.40 22.31
C VAL A 491 3.76 19.00 22.92
N VAL A 492 2.63 18.50 23.45
CA VAL A 492 2.55 17.17 24.05
C VAL A 492 1.64 16.29 23.21
N LEU A 493 2.17 15.15 22.77
CA LEU A 493 1.52 14.20 21.86
C LEU A 493 1.50 12.81 22.51
N LEU A 494 0.50 12.00 22.19
CA LEU A 494 0.61 10.55 22.30
C LEU A 494 1.50 10.01 21.18
N ARG A 495 2.17 8.87 21.41
CA ARG A 495 3.03 8.24 20.38
C ARG A 495 2.28 7.97 19.08
N ARG A 496 1.02 7.54 19.16
CA ARG A 496 0.14 7.34 18.00
C ARG A 496 -0.08 8.60 17.17
N GLU A 497 -0.18 9.77 17.82
CA GLU A 497 -0.38 11.05 17.12
C GLU A 497 0.90 11.50 16.41
N TRP A 498 2.06 11.28 17.04
CA TRP A 498 3.36 11.53 16.41
C TRP A 498 3.53 10.69 15.14
N GLU A 499 3.25 9.39 15.24
CA GLU A 499 3.33 8.48 14.09
C GLU A 499 2.29 8.82 13.02
N PHE A 500 1.07 9.20 13.40
CA PHE A 500 0.06 9.73 12.48
C PHE A 500 0.56 10.93 11.69
N LEU A 501 1.17 11.93 12.33
CA LEU A 501 1.65 13.13 11.64
C LEU A 501 2.71 12.78 10.58
N PHE A 502 3.65 11.90 10.92
CA PHE A 502 4.69 11.47 9.98
C PHE A 502 4.15 10.57 8.88
N ASP A 503 3.21 9.68 9.20
CA ASP A 503 2.54 8.85 8.22
C ASP A 503 1.75 9.69 7.21
N HIS A 504 1.05 10.71 7.71
CA HIS A 504 0.20 11.59 6.92
C HIS A 504 0.98 12.57 6.06
N LEU A 505 2.03 13.20 6.61
CA LEU A 505 2.77 14.28 5.93
C LEU A 505 4.03 13.79 5.19
N ARG A 506 4.60 12.65 5.57
CA ARG A 506 5.84 12.07 4.98
C ARG A 506 6.99 13.09 4.83
N SER A 507 7.15 13.97 5.81
CA SER A 507 8.12 15.07 5.78
C SER A 507 8.45 15.58 7.18
N VAL A 508 9.74 15.68 7.50
CA VAL A 508 10.17 16.33 8.75
C VAL A 508 9.82 17.81 8.73
N THR A 509 10.07 18.49 7.62
CA THR A 509 9.84 19.93 7.53
C THR A 509 8.35 20.27 7.63
N ALA A 510 7.46 19.45 7.05
CA ALA A 510 6.01 19.67 7.18
C ALA A 510 5.50 19.37 8.60
N VAL A 511 5.93 18.26 9.21
CA VAL A 511 5.57 17.94 10.61
C VAL A 511 6.10 19.03 11.56
N GLY A 512 7.35 19.44 11.38
CA GLY A 512 7.95 20.54 12.14
C GLY A 512 7.23 21.87 11.93
N ALA A 513 6.85 22.20 10.69
CA ALA A 513 6.06 23.39 10.42
C ALA A 513 4.69 23.37 11.10
N TYR A 514 4.00 22.22 11.10
CA TYR A 514 2.76 22.02 11.86
C TYR A 514 2.96 22.24 13.36
N LEU A 515 3.98 21.60 13.96
CA LEU A 515 4.25 21.75 15.40
C LEU A 515 4.64 23.18 15.78
N HIS A 516 5.34 23.91 14.91
CA HIS A 516 5.61 25.34 15.11
C HIS A 516 4.36 26.20 14.94
N ARG A 517 3.41 25.81 14.08
CA ARG A 517 2.13 26.51 13.90
C ARG A 517 1.26 26.40 15.15
N ILE A 518 1.23 25.22 15.79
CA ILE A 518 0.35 24.94 16.94
C ILE A 518 1.03 25.12 18.30
N LYS A 519 2.27 25.62 18.35
CA LYS A 519 3.07 25.67 19.60
C LYS A 519 2.47 26.55 20.70
N ASP A 520 1.58 27.46 20.33
CA ASP A 520 0.84 28.36 21.22
C ASP A 520 -0.62 27.93 21.42
N ASP A 521 -1.07 26.88 20.71
CA ASP A 521 -2.42 26.34 20.83
C ASP A 521 -2.53 25.43 22.05
N ALA A 522 -3.67 25.49 22.75
CA ALA A 522 -3.95 24.63 23.90
C ALA A 522 -4.54 23.27 23.47
N VAL A 523 -3.77 22.48 22.71
CA VAL A 523 -4.19 21.16 22.22
C VAL A 523 -3.84 20.08 23.23
N ALA A 524 -4.81 19.25 23.59
CA ALA A 524 -4.60 18.11 24.48
C ALA A 524 -3.99 16.90 23.74
N PRO A 525 -3.14 16.10 24.41
CA PRO A 525 -2.76 14.78 23.90
C PRO A 525 -4.00 13.91 23.66
N GLY A 526 -4.12 13.33 22.47
CA GLY A 526 -5.30 12.59 22.00
C GLY A 526 -6.16 13.37 21.00
N ASP A 527 -6.05 14.70 20.96
CA ASP A 527 -6.89 15.57 20.15
C ASP A 527 -6.13 16.19 18.96
N HIS A 528 -4.84 15.87 18.77
CA HIS A 528 -4.03 16.44 17.69
C HIS A 528 -4.48 16.04 16.29
N PRO A 529 -4.95 14.80 16.02
CA PRO A 529 -5.54 14.48 14.72
C PRO A 529 -6.77 15.35 14.43
N GLY A 530 -7.64 15.55 15.42
CA GLY A 530 -8.80 16.44 15.31
C GLY A 530 -8.40 17.87 14.98
N HIS A 531 -7.47 18.43 15.75
CA HIS A 531 -6.93 19.78 15.55
C HIS A 531 -6.24 19.95 14.19
N TYR A 532 -5.48 18.93 13.76
CA TYR A 532 -4.85 18.90 12.44
C TYR A 532 -5.88 19.09 11.32
N TYR A 533 -6.97 18.31 11.33
CA TYR A 533 -7.99 18.39 10.29
C TYR A 533 -8.84 19.64 10.37
N GLN A 534 -9.02 20.20 11.57
CA GLN A 534 -9.60 21.54 11.72
C GLN A 534 -8.76 22.56 10.95
N LEU A 535 -7.45 22.60 11.18
CA LEU A 535 -6.54 23.52 10.49
C LEU A 535 -6.45 23.22 8.98
N ALA A 536 -6.48 21.95 8.57
CA ALA A 536 -6.50 21.58 7.15
C ALA A 536 -7.80 22.02 6.46
N THR A 537 -8.93 21.94 7.15
CA THR A 537 -10.22 22.44 6.65
C THR A 537 -10.22 23.96 6.56
N GLU A 538 -9.65 24.64 7.55
CA GLU A 538 -9.46 26.10 7.51
C GLU A 538 -8.58 26.50 6.33
N ASP A 539 -7.43 25.85 6.14
CA ASP A 539 -6.51 26.07 5.01
C ASP A 539 -7.22 25.87 3.66
N ALA A 540 -8.04 24.82 3.52
CA ALA A 540 -8.78 24.53 2.31
C ALA A 540 -9.90 25.56 2.01
N ARG A 541 -10.46 26.19 3.04
CA ARG A 541 -11.50 27.23 2.91
C ARG A 541 -10.94 28.60 2.57
N VAL A 542 -9.65 28.84 2.82
CA VAL A 542 -9.01 30.11 2.47
C VAL A 542 -8.96 30.24 0.95
N THR A 543 -9.84 31.08 0.40
CA THR A 543 -9.76 31.50 -1.01
C THR A 543 -8.55 32.40 -1.20
N VAL A 544 -7.78 32.12 -2.26
CA VAL A 544 -6.60 32.88 -2.69
C VAL A 544 -6.75 34.37 -2.41
N ASP A 545 -5.93 34.91 -1.51
CA ASP A 545 -5.90 36.36 -1.32
C ASP A 545 -5.51 36.99 -2.65
N SER A 546 -6.33 37.92 -3.13
CA SER A 546 -6.21 38.59 -4.43
C SER A 546 -4.98 39.49 -4.57
N GLY A 547 -4.02 39.40 -3.64
CA GLY A 547 -2.71 40.02 -3.74
C GLY A 547 -1.96 39.48 -4.95
N SER A 548 -1.40 40.38 -5.76
CA SER A 548 -0.41 40.00 -6.77
C SER A 548 0.72 39.24 -6.08
N PRO A 549 1.12 38.05 -6.57
CA PRO A 549 2.31 37.40 -6.04
C PRO A 549 3.50 38.36 -6.17
N PRO A 550 4.47 38.28 -5.26
CA PRO A 550 5.59 39.21 -5.21
C PRO A 550 6.47 39.16 -6.47
N VAL A 551 6.32 38.14 -7.32
CA VAL A 551 7.19 37.87 -8.47
C VAL A 551 6.39 37.41 -9.68
N HIS A 552 6.73 37.95 -10.86
CA HIS A 552 6.24 37.50 -12.16
C HIS A 552 7.33 36.71 -12.91
N LEU A 553 7.00 35.50 -13.40
CA LEU A 553 7.95 34.61 -14.08
C LEU A 553 7.90 34.70 -15.61
N GLY A 554 7.06 35.57 -16.16
CA GLY A 554 6.92 35.84 -17.60
C GLY A 554 5.72 35.14 -18.25
N ARG A 555 5.76 34.99 -19.58
CA ARG A 555 4.69 34.32 -20.36
C ARG A 555 4.66 32.82 -20.06
N GLY A 556 3.47 32.27 -19.80
CA GLY A 556 3.25 30.85 -19.51
C GLY A 556 3.31 30.49 -18.02
N GLU A 557 3.39 31.48 -17.12
CA GLU A 557 3.28 31.29 -15.68
C GLU A 557 1.92 30.67 -15.32
N GLN A 558 1.95 29.59 -14.55
CA GLN A 558 0.77 29.00 -13.92
C GLN A 558 0.85 29.25 -12.42
N ARG A 559 -0.28 29.64 -11.84
CA ARG A 559 -0.40 29.91 -10.40
C ARG A 559 -1.26 28.86 -9.77
N PHE A 560 -0.75 28.32 -8.67
CA PHE A 560 -1.44 27.36 -7.85
C PHE A 560 -1.42 27.84 -6.42
N SER A 561 -2.52 27.62 -5.72
CA SER A 561 -2.63 27.83 -4.29
C SER A 561 -3.14 26.53 -3.70
N TYR A 562 -2.46 26.08 -2.66
CA TYR A 562 -2.73 24.82 -2.02
C TYR A 562 -2.85 25.03 -0.52
N PRO A 563 -3.69 24.23 0.17
CA PRO A 563 -3.69 24.24 1.62
C PRO A 563 -2.32 23.82 2.14
N MET A 564 -1.85 24.44 3.24
CA MET A 564 -0.57 24.06 3.84
C MET A 564 -0.63 22.65 4.42
N LEU A 565 -1.77 22.30 5.04
CA LEU A 565 -2.07 20.97 5.55
C LEU A 565 -3.03 20.24 4.60
N PRO A 566 -2.63 19.11 3.98
CA PRO A 566 -3.52 18.35 3.13
C PRO A 566 -4.56 17.54 3.92
N MET A 567 -5.79 17.48 3.42
CA MET A 567 -6.85 16.61 3.97
C MET A 567 -6.57 15.13 3.68
N GLU A 568 -5.96 14.83 2.55
CA GLU A 568 -5.57 13.48 2.16
C GLU A 568 -4.12 13.20 2.60
N PRO A 569 -3.81 11.99 3.08
CA PRO A 569 -2.43 11.61 3.34
C PRO A 569 -1.58 11.68 2.07
N ALA A 570 -0.31 12.05 2.23
CA ALA A 570 0.63 12.26 1.13
C ALA A 570 0.72 11.07 0.15
N THR A 571 0.54 9.84 0.64
CA THR A 571 0.61 8.61 -0.15
C THR A 571 -0.66 8.34 -0.96
N SER A 572 -1.82 8.85 -0.54
CA SER A 572 -3.11 8.56 -1.18
C SER A 572 -3.38 9.40 -2.44
N ILE A 573 -2.70 10.54 -2.59
CA ILE A 573 -2.87 11.43 -3.75
C ILE A 573 -2.26 10.79 -5.01
N ASP A 574 -1.00 10.34 -4.92
CA ASP A 574 -0.31 9.56 -5.95
C ASP A 574 0.91 8.87 -5.32
N GLU A 575 0.78 7.58 -4.99
CA GLU A 575 1.80 6.80 -4.30
C GLU A 575 3.12 6.75 -5.08
N GLN A 576 3.08 6.54 -6.41
CA GLN A 576 4.29 6.44 -7.22
C GLN A 576 4.97 7.81 -7.34
N GLY A 577 4.18 8.88 -7.48
CA GLY A 577 4.68 10.25 -7.47
C GLY A 577 5.36 10.60 -6.14
N ALA A 578 4.70 10.30 -5.02
CA ALA A 578 5.26 10.53 -3.68
C ALA A 578 6.54 9.71 -3.44
N ALA A 579 6.54 8.44 -3.85
CA ALA A 579 7.72 7.57 -3.79
C ALA A 579 8.87 8.09 -4.65
N MET A 580 8.59 8.59 -5.85
CA MET A 580 9.61 9.19 -6.73
C MET A 580 10.22 10.43 -6.09
N PHE A 581 9.40 11.32 -5.54
CA PHE A 581 9.91 12.51 -4.85
C PHE A 581 10.79 12.14 -3.65
N ARG A 582 10.34 11.16 -2.84
CA ARG A 582 11.14 10.62 -1.75
C ARG A 582 12.46 10.04 -2.25
N GLN A 583 12.44 9.27 -3.33
CA GLN A 583 13.66 8.68 -3.89
C GLN A 583 14.65 9.74 -4.34
N MET A 584 14.21 10.87 -4.91
CA MET A 584 15.13 11.98 -5.24
C MET A 584 15.84 12.55 -4.00
N LEU A 585 15.14 12.66 -2.87
CA LEU A 585 15.73 13.11 -1.62
C LEU A 585 16.72 12.07 -1.06
N GLU A 586 16.37 10.78 -1.09
CA GLU A 586 17.24 9.67 -0.68
C GLU A 586 18.50 9.60 -1.55
N ASP A 587 18.36 9.75 -2.86
CA ASP A 587 19.48 9.75 -3.80
C ASP A 587 20.42 10.92 -3.51
N LEU A 588 19.90 12.11 -3.23
CA LEU A 588 20.69 13.27 -2.82
C LEU A 588 21.38 13.02 -1.47
N ALA A 589 20.67 12.46 -0.50
CA ALA A 589 21.19 12.15 0.82
C ALA A 589 22.34 11.13 0.78
N ALA A 590 22.25 10.13 -0.12
CA ALA A 590 23.22 9.06 -0.29
C ALA A 590 24.35 9.37 -1.29
N SER A 591 24.21 10.42 -2.10
CA SER A 591 25.20 10.80 -3.11
C SER A 591 26.53 11.22 -2.46
N PRO A 592 27.69 10.95 -3.09
CA PRO A 592 28.99 11.45 -2.60
C PRO A 592 28.96 12.97 -2.34
N TRP A 593 29.64 13.40 -1.28
CA TRP A 593 29.73 14.81 -0.87
C TRP A 593 31.17 15.20 -0.64
N ASP A 594 31.55 16.38 -1.13
CA ASP A 594 32.86 16.99 -0.93
C ASP A 594 32.79 18.32 -0.16
N ARG A 595 31.61 18.66 0.36
CA ARG A 595 31.30 19.89 1.12
C ARG A 595 30.97 19.58 2.57
N PRO A 596 30.82 20.61 3.45
CA PRO A 596 30.28 20.41 4.80
C PRO A 596 28.90 19.72 4.77
N GLU A 597 28.62 18.90 5.78
CA GLU A 597 27.34 18.17 5.88
C GLU A 597 26.15 19.12 6.11
N GLU A 598 26.41 20.28 6.70
CA GLU A 598 25.44 21.36 6.89
C GLU A 598 24.88 21.87 5.55
N ASP A 599 25.70 21.89 4.49
CA ASP A 599 25.25 22.28 3.15
C ASP A 599 24.26 21.25 2.61
N ARG A 600 24.53 19.96 2.79
CA ARG A 600 23.61 18.89 2.35
C ARG A 600 22.29 18.99 3.09
N LEU A 601 22.32 19.18 4.41
CA LEU A 601 21.12 19.35 5.23
C LEU A 601 20.31 20.57 4.81
N THR A 602 20.97 21.67 4.47
CA THR A 602 20.31 22.86 3.95
C THR A 602 19.59 22.55 2.63
N LEU A 603 20.23 21.86 1.69
CA LEU A 603 19.58 21.47 0.43
C LEU A 603 18.40 20.52 0.62
N LEU A 604 18.57 19.50 1.46
CA LEU A 604 17.49 18.57 1.79
C LEU A 604 16.33 19.31 2.43
N HIS A 605 16.59 20.26 3.33
CA HIS A 605 15.54 21.08 3.94
C HIS A 605 14.81 21.93 2.90
N LEU A 606 15.52 22.59 1.99
CA LEU A 606 14.90 23.43 0.95
C LEU A 606 13.99 22.61 0.03
N LEU A 607 14.38 21.38 -0.31
CA LEU A 607 13.55 20.46 -1.09
C LEU A 607 12.40 19.85 -0.27
N ASP A 608 12.67 19.43 0.97
CA ASP A 608 11.67 18.90 1.90
C ASP A 608 10.72 19.99 2.43
N ARG A 609 10.93 21.27 2.13
CA ARG A 609 9.96 22.35 2.40
C ARG A 609 8.83 22.40 1.37
N GLN A 610 8.94 21.64 0.27
CA GLN A 610 7.91 21.53 -0.74
C GLN A 610 6.57 21.12 -0.11
N LEU A 611 5.48 21.82 -0.45
CA LEU A 611 4.14 21.48 0.01
C LEU A 611 3.82 20.03 -0.31
N VAL A 612 3.31 19.30 0.69
CA VAL A 612 3.12 17.85 0.63
C VAL A 612 2.28 17.44 -0.58
N ILE A 613 1.19 18.16 -0.83
CA ILE A 613 0.27 17.90 -1.96
C ILE A 613 0.95 17.99 -3.34
N GLU A 614 1.97 18.84 -3.48
CA GLU A 614 2.67 19.05 -4.75
C GLU A 614 3.77 18.02 -5.00
N ARG A 615 4.29 17.37 -3.95
CA ARG A 615 5.39 16.41 -4.09
C ARG A 615 5.03 15.26 -5.00
N ALA A 616 3.82 14.74 -4.83
CA ALA A 616 3.31 13.64 -5.62
C ALA A 616 3.20 14.03 -7.09
N GLY A 617 2.65 15.22 -7.38
CA GLY A 617 2.60 15.78 -8.74
C GLY A 617 3.98 16.02 -9.38
N VAL A 618 4.94 16.57 -8.62
CA VAL A 618 6.32 16.74 -9.09
C VAL A 618 6.94 15.38 -9.40
N GLY A 619 6.82 14.39 -8.51
CA GLY A 619 7.35 13.05 -8.73
C GLY A 619 6.72 12.35 -9.94
N ARG A 620 5.40 12.41 -10.11
CA ARG A 620 4.71 11.87 -11.28
C ARG A 620 5.22 12.48 -12.57
N ARG A 621 5.38 13.80 -12.58
CA ARG A 621 5.97 14.50 -13.73
C ARG A 621 7.36 13.97 -14.05
N MET A 622 8.21 13.78 -13.04
CA MET A 622 9.57 13.27 -13.25
C MET A 622 9.56 11.85 -13.82
N ILE A 623 8.64 10.97 -13.38
CA ILE A 623 8.44 9.64 -13.96
C ILE A 623 8.07 9.77 -15.45
N ASP A 624 7.11 10.61 -15.79
CA ASP A 624 6.66 10.77 -17.18
C ASP A 624 7.75 11.37 -18.06
N LEU A 625 8.54 12.32 -17.55
CA LEU A 625 9.68 12.89 -18.26
C LEU A 625 10.81 11.85 -18.47
N LEU A 626 11.08 10.99 -17.48
CA LEU A 626 12.03 9.88 -17.62
C LEU A 626 11.56 8.89 -18.69
N ARG A 627 10.26 8.56 -18.73
CA ARG A 627 9.67 7.70 -19.77
C ARG A 627 9.81 8.33 -21.16
N ARG A 628 9.61 9.64 -21.31
CA ARG A 628 9.82 10.32 -22.59
C ARG A 628 11.29 10.32 -22.99
N ALA A 629 12.18 10.61 -22.05
CA ALA A 629 13.61 10.67 -22.28
C ALA A 629 14.20 9.34 -22.80
N SER A 630 13.67 8.20 -22.37
CA SER A 630 14.12 6.88 -22.84
C SER A 630 13.74 6.58 -24.30
N THR A 631 12.75 7.29 -24.87
CA THR A 631 12.33 7.14 -26.27
C THR A 631 13.10 8.02 -27.26
N VAL A 632 13.97 8.91 -26.76
CA VAL A 632 14.72 9.87 -27.57
C VAL A 632 15.82 9.16 -28.37
N ALA A 633 15.93 9.48 -29.66
CA ALA A 633 16.89 8.85 -30.57
C ALA A 633 18.35 9.08 -30.14
N ARG A 634 19.19 8.06 -30.29
CA ARG A 634 20.63 8.13 -29.98
C ARG A 634 21.30 9.27 -30.76
N GLY A 635 22.13 10.06 -30.08
CA GLY A 635 22.83 11.20 -30.66
C GLY A 635 22.05 12.52 -30.62
N THR A 636 20.81 12.52 -30.12
CA THR A 636 20.05 13.74 -29.85
C THR A 636 20.04 14.05 -28.35
N THR A 637 20.19 15.33 -27.99
CA THR A 637 20.08 15.81 -26.61
C THR A 637 18.71 16.44 -26.42
N ARG A 638 18.01 16.01 -25.37
CA ARG A 638 16.75 16.60 -24.93
C ARG A 638 16.84 16.93 -23.45
N PHE A 639 16.50 18.17 -23.13
CA PHE A 639 16.28 18.65 -21.77
C PHE A 639 14.80 18.97 -21.59
N ASP A 640 14.17 18.38 -20.59
CA ASP A 640 12.84 18.76 -20.14
C ASP A 640 12.96 19.34 -18.74
N LEU A 641 12.87 20.67 -18.63
CA LEU A 641 13.13 21.40 -17.40
C LEU A 641 11.90 22.20 -16.99
N ARG A 642 11.57 22.21 -15.70
CA ARG A 642 10.55 23.08 -15.12
C ARG A 642 11.09 23.74 -13.86
N ARG A 643 10.71 25.00 -13.66
CA ARG A 643 10.99 25.73 -12.43
C ARG A 643 9.69 26.06 -11.69
N TYR A 644 9.82 26.20 -10.40
CA TYR A 644 8.76 26.56 -9.47
C TYR A 644 9.32 27.59 -8.49
N VAL A 645 8.53 28.56 -8.10
CA VAL A 645 8.88 29.55 -7.08
C VAL A 645 7.90 29.42 -5.93
N PHE A 646 8.42 29.37 -4.71
CA PHE A 646 7.69 29.06 -3.49
C PHE A 646 7.83 30.15 -2.43
N GLY A 647 7.04 30.00 -1.38
CA GLY A 647 7.03 30.90 -0.23
C GLY A 647 6.59 32.30 -0.64
N GLU A 648 7.19 33.30 -0.01
CA GLU A 648 7.04 34.71 -0.38
C GLU A 648 7.94 35.07 -1.58
N GLY A 649 8.37 34.08 -2.36
CA GLY A 649 9.36 34.25 -3.43
C GLY A 649 10.80 34.21 -2.93
N ASP A 650 11.07 33.44 -1.86
CA ASP A 650 12.41 33.25 -1.27
C ASP A 650 13.13 31.99 -1.78
N LEU A 651 12.41 31.09 -2.46
CA LEU A 651 12.94 29.82 -2.96
C LEU A 651 12.44 29.50 -4.38
N GLN A 652 13.39 29.20 -5.26
CA GLN A 652 13.13 28.64 -6.58
C GLN A 652 13.61 27.18 -6.63
N LEU A 653 12.74 26.24 -6.98
CA LEU A 653 13.14 24.86 -7.27
C LEU A 653 13.08 24.57 -8.77
N GLY A 654 14.12 23.91 -9.28
CA GLY A 654 14.18 23.38 -10.63
C GLY A 654 14.11 21.86 -10.62
N PHE A 655 13.31 21.29 -11.51
CA PHE A 655 13.27 19.84 -11.72
C PHE A 655 13.33 19.56 -13.22
N GLY A 656 14.11 18.57 -13.61
CA GLY A 656 14.13 18.16 -15.00
C GLY A 656 14.79 16.84 -15.30
N VAL A 657 14.67 16.44 -16.56
CA VAL A 657 15.26 15.21 -17.09
C VAL A 657 16.12 15.55 -18.30
N CYS A 658 17.29 14.93 -18.37
CA CYS A 658 18.09 14.87 -19.58
C CYS A 658 18.19 13.42 -20.04
N ASN A 659 18.07 13.17 -21.34
CA ASN A 659 18.12 11.80 -21.87
C ASN A 659 19.53 11.17 -21.87
N GLN A 660 20.58 11.98 -21.67
CA GLN A 660 21.97 11.51 -21.63
C GLN A 660 22.85 12.42 -20.78
N LEU A 661 23.90 11.87 -20.17
CA LEU A 661 24.80 12.61 -19.30
C LEU A 661 26.22 12.70 -19.88
N SER A 662 26.78 13.91 -19.86
CA SER A 662 28.19 14.20 -20.11
C SER A 662 28.57 15.49 -19.38
N GLU A 663 29.85 15.83 -19.32
CA GLU A 663 30.29 17.10 -18.72
C GLU A 663 29.67 18.32 -19.42
N ASN A 664 29.46 18.26 -20.74
CA ASN A 664 28.75 19.32 -21.46
C ASN A 664 27.29 19.45 -21.02
N HIS A 665 26.61 18.33 -20.73
CA HIS A 665 25.23 18.34 -20.24
C HIS A 665 25.15 18.90 -18.81
N ARG A 666 26.10 18.55 -17.94
CA ARG A 666 26.20 19.11 -16.58
C ARG A 666 26.42 20.61 -16.61
N GLU A 667 27.34 21.08 -17.46
CA GLU A 667 27.63 22.51 -17.63
C GLU A 667 26.43 23.25 -18.23
N ALA A 668 25.74 22.67 -19.22
CA ALA A 668 24.52 23.24 -19.78
C ALA A 668 23.42 23.39 -18.72
N PHE A 669 23.20 22.35 -17.90
CA PHE A 669 22.24 22.41 -16.79
C PHE A 669 22.63 23.46 -15.76
N ARG A 670 23.91 23.51 -15.34
CA ARG A 670 24.43 24.55 -14.43
C ARG A 670 24.13 25.95 -14.94
N ARG A 671 24.40 26.19 -16.23
CA ARG A 671 24.13 27.46 -16.92
C ARG A 671 22.64 27.81 -16.98
N TRP A 672 21.77 26.81 -17.18
CA TRP A 672 20.33 27.02 -17.09
C TRP A 672 19.94 27.47 -15.67
N VAL A 673 20.45 26.83 -14.62
CA VAL A 673 20.17 27.21 -13.22
C VAL A 673 20.65 28.64 -12.94
N MET A 674 21.87 28.98 -13.36
CA MET A 674 22.42 30.34 -13.23
C MET A 674 21.52 31.38 -13.91
N LEU A 675 21.07 31.11 -15.14
CA LEU A 675 20.16 32.01 -15.86
C LEU A 675 18.84 32.19 -15.11
N ARG A 676 18.19 31.10 -14.68
CA ARG A 676 16.90 31.18 -13.97
C ARG A 676 17.02 31.85 -12.62
N HIS A 677 18.13 31.64 -11.92
CA HIS A 677 18.41 32.33 -10.68
C HIS A 677 18.57 33.83 -10.93
N HIS A 678 19.43 34.23 -11.88
CA HIS A 678 19.64 35.64 -12.23
C HIS A 678 18.33 36.34 -12.65
N GLU A 679 17.57 35.76 -13.57
CA GLU A 679 16.27 36.31 -14.02
C GLU A 679 15.31 36.52 -12.83
N TRP A 680 15.31 35.61 -11.87
CA TRP A 680 14.47 35.69 -10.67
C TRP A 680 14.97 36.76 -9.68
N THR A 681 16.27 36.82 -9.41
CA THR A 681 16.89 37.85 -8.57
C THR A 681 16.59 39.26 -9.08
N GLN A 682 16.54 39.47 -10.41
CA GLN A 682 16.18 40.76 -11.00
C GLN A 682 14.72 41.13 -10.79
N ALA A 683 13.82 40.15 -10.64
CA ALA A 683 12.39 40.37 -10.42
C ALA A 683 12.04 40.70 -8.96
N ILE A 684 12.97 40.51 -8.01
CA ILE A 684 12.78 40.74 -6.57
C ILE A 684 13.42 42.08 -6.15
N PRO A 685 12.80 42.83 -5.21
CA PRO A 685 13.41 44.00 -4.55
C PRO A 685 14.81 43.72 -4.00
N HIS A 686 15.68 44.74 -4.03
CA HIS A 686 17.12 44.59 -3.73
C HIS A 686 17.42 44.11 -2.31
N ASP A 687 16.60 44.52 -1.34
CA ASP A 687 16.68 44.17 0.08
C ASP A 687 16.38 42.69 0.37
N GLY A 688 15.63 42.01 -0.50
CA GLY A 688 15.30 40.58 -0.36
C GLY A 688 16.32 39.63 -0.99
N ARG A 689 17.31 40.11 -1.75
CA ARG A 689 18.12 39.26 -2.66
C ARG A 689 19.17 38.37 -1.97
N GLU A 690 19.67 38.74 -0.79
CA GLU A 690 20.73 37.97 -0.13
C GLU A 690 20.22 36.65 0.48
N GLY A 691 18.92 36.56 0.76
CA GLY A 691 18.31 35.38 1.38
C GLY A 691 17.77 34.34 0.39
N ILE A 692 17.85 34.59 -0.92
CA ILE A 692 17.15 33.78 -1.91
C ILE A 692 17.93 32.53 -2.29
N TRP A 693 17.22 31.45 -2.54
CA TRP A 693 17.79 30.17 -2.95
C TRP A 693 17.25 29.69 -4.29
N THR A 694 18.12 29.17 -5.14
CA THR A 694 17.72 28.30 -6.24
C THR A 694 18.34 26.93 -6.06
N VAL A 695 17.52 25.88 -6.02
CA VAL A 695 17.98 24.48 -5.98
C VAL A 695 17.37 23.74 -7.15
N ALA A 696 18.19 23.08 -7.97
CA ALA A 696 17.70 22.38 -9.15
C ALA A 696 18.23 20.95 -9.22
N ILE A 697 17.34 20.02 -9.51
CA ILE A 697 17.60 18.59 -9.70
C ILE A 697 17.44 18.23 -11.18
N LEU A 698 18.43 17.53 -11.72
CA LEU A 698 18.37 16.88 -13.02
C LEU A 698 18.50 15.38 -12.84
N LEU A 699 17.53 14.63 -13.35
CA LEU A 699 17.62 13.18 -13.47
C LEU A 699 18.08 12.79 -14.87
N THR A 700 18.89 11.74 -14.97
CA THR A 700 19.33 11.21 -16.26
C THR A 700 19.21 9.69 -16.27
N PRO A 701 18.40 9.09 -17.17
CA PRO A 701 18.31 7.64 -17.28
C PRO A 701 19.68 7.01 -17.46
N ARG A 702 19.92 5.86 -16.82
CA ARG A 702 21.08 5.03 -17.13
C ARG A 702 20.67 3.87 -18.02
N HIS A 703 21.60 3.46 -18.86
CA HIS A 703 21.44 2.32 -19.77
C HIS A 703 22.31 1.12 -19.39
N ASP A 704 23.04 1.20 -18.27
CA ASP A 704 23.95 0.14 -17.81
C ASP A 704 23.30 -0.86 -16.84
N GLY A 705 22.04 -0.63 -16.46
CA GLY A 705 21.26 -1.53 -15.61
C GLY A 705 21.63 -1.52 -14.13
N LEU A 706 22.59 -0.69 -13.69
CA LEU A 706 23.04 -0.66 -12.29
C LEU A 706 22.11 0.16 -11.38
N ARG A 707 21.53 1.23 -11.91
CA ARG A 707 20.47 2.02 -11.26
C ARG A 707 19.57 2.64 -12.33
N PRO A 708 18.32 3.00 -12.02
CA PRO A 708 17.40 3.53 -13.03
C PRO A 708 17.84 4.91 -13.59
N TRP A 709 18.44 5.76 -12.77
CA TRP A 709 18.93 7.09 -13.18
C TRP A 709 20.12 7.58 -12.35
N ASP A 710 20.79 8.60 -12.88
CA ASP A 710 21.73 9.47 -12.18
C ASP A 710 21.02 10.74 -11.70
N ILE A 711 21.43 11.26 -10.54
CA ILE A 711 20.99 12.56 -10.03
C ILE A 711 22.12 13.58 -10.14
N THR A 712 21.82 14.79 -10.62
CA THR A 712 22.71 15.95 -10.60
C THR A 712 21.99 17.10 -9.93
N VAL A 713 22.65 17.75 -8.96
CA VAL A 713 22.06 18.88 -8.22
C VAL A 713 22.95 20.10 -8.34
N PHE A 714 22.34 21.26 -8.58
CA PHE A 714 22.98 22.55 -8.46
C PHE A 714 22.17 23.45 -7.55
N ALA A 715 22.87 24.20 -6.70
CA ALA A 715 22.26 25.16 -5.80
C ALA A 715 23.04 26.47 -5.81
N ILE A 716 22.30 27.58 -5.73
CA ILE A 716 22.81 28.95 -5.72
C ILE A 716 22.08 29.70 -4.61
N ASN A 717 22.84 30.44 -3.82
CA ASN A 717 22.34 31.35 -2.80
C ASN A 717 22.82 32.77 -3.09
N GLY A 718 21.97 33.76 -2.82
CA GLY A 718 22.32 35.18 -2.88
C GLY A 718 22.26 35.78 -4.28
N VAL A 719 23.13 36.76 -4.57
CA VAL A 719 23.18 37.43 -5.88
C VAL A 719 24.24 36.80 -6.77
N LEU A 720 23.83 36.41 -7.98
CA LEU A 720 24.74 35.95 -9.02
C LEU A 720 24.93 37.03 -10.09
N GLU A 721 26.17 37.49 -10.23
CA GLU A 721 26.59 38.33 -11.35
C GLU A 721 26.95 37.46 -12.55
N ILE A 722 26.34 37.76 -13.69
CA ILE A 722 26.63 37.15 -14.99
C ILE A 722 27.06 38.29 -15.90
N ALA A 723 28.19 38.14 -16.60
CA ALA A 723 28.63 39.14 -17.56
C ALA A 723 27.61 39.29 -18.70
N ASP A 724 27.40 40.50 -19.21
CA ASP A 724 26.36 40.79 -20.21
C ASP A 724 26.50 39.90 -21.47
N GLU A 725 27.73 39.67 -21.93
CA GLU A 725 28.01 38.80 -23.09
C GLU A 725 27.58 37.34 -22.83
N ASP A 726 27.82 36.81 -21.63
CA ASP A 726 27.40 35.46 -21.24
C ASP A 726 25.87 35.39 -21.08
N LEU A 727 25.26 36.44 -20.55
CA LEU A 727 23.80 36.52 -20.36
C LEU A 727 23.06 36.49 -21.70
N GLU A 728 23.53 37.26 -22.69
CA GLU A 728 22.98 37.23 -24.06
C GLU A 728 23.08 35.82 -24.68
N ALA A 729 24.23 35.16 -24.52
CA ALA A 729 24.42 33.79 -25.02
C ALA A 729 23.48 32.78 -24.33
N LEU A 730 23.26 32.92 -23.03
CA LEU A 730 22.36 32.07 -22.25
C LEU A 730 20.89 32.27 -22.68
N HIS A 731 20.46 33.50 -22.91
CA HIS A 731 19.12 33.78 -23.43
C HIS A 731 18.93 33.19 -24.82
N LEU A 732 19.91 33.30 -25.72
CA LEU A 732 19.85 32.72 -27.06
C LEU A 732 19.75 31.18 -27.03
N LEU A 733 20.37 30.55 -26.04
CA LEU A 733 20.34 29.10 -25.86
C LEU A 733 19.01 28.61 -25.27
N TRP A 734 18.52 29.27 -24.21
CA TRP A 734 17.44 28.73 -23.37
C TRP A 734 16.08 29.41 -23.54
N ASN A 735 16.00 30.61 -24.14
CA ASN A 735 14.76 31.38 -24.30
C ASN A 735 14.32 31.52 -25.77
N ARG A 736 14.70 30.60 -26.66
CA ARG A 736 14.39 30.71 -28.10
C ARG A 736 12.88 30.88 -28.36
N PRO A 737 12.44 31.97 -29.01
CA PRO A 737 11.05 32.15 -29.41
C PRO A 737 10.76 31.23 -30.61
N GLY A 738 9.98 30.17 -30.40
CA GLY A 738 9.51 29.29 -31.49
C GLY A 738 9.55 27.78 -31.24
N ALA A 739 9.86 27.29 -30.03
CA ALA A 739 9.55 25.91 -29.69
C ALA A 739 8.03 25.80 -29.51
N GLU A 740 7.35 25.22 -30.49
CA GLU A 740 5.92 24.91 -30.44
C GLU A 740 5.63 24.13 -29.15
N PHE A 741 4.70 24.66 -28.36
CA PHE A 741 4.12 23.95 -27.22
C PHE A 741 3.14 22.94 -27.82
N ASP A 742 3.56 21.68 -27.98
CA ASP A 742 2.61 20.58 -28.15
C ASP A 742 1.89 20.38 -26.81
N GLU A 743 0.58 20.64 -26.82
CA GLU A 743 -0.35 20.45 -25.69
C GLU A 743 -0.40 19.00 -25.18
#